data_AF-A0A963BW38-F1
#
_entry.id   AF-A0A963BW38-F1
#
_cell.length_a   1.000
_cell.length_b   1.000
_cell.length_c   1.000
_cell.angle_alpha   90.00
_cell.angle_beta   90.00
_cell.angle_gamma   90.00
#
_symmetry.space_group_name_H-M   'P 1'
#
loop_
_entity.id
_entity.type
_entity.pdbx_description
1 polymer ?
#
loop_
_entity_poly.entity_id
_entity_poly.type
_entity_poly.pdbx_seq_one_letter_code
_entity_poly.pdbx_strand_id
1 'polypeptide(L)'
;RQQAFGFTQEDIKFILEPMAKAGEEATGSMGNDSPLAVLSGREKPLYNYFRQLFAQVTNPPIDPIREQLVMSLVSFIGPKPNLLEINEINPPYRLEVSQPVLDFAGMAKIRDIARHTHNKFRSAELDVCYPVAWGKEGVEARLATLCAEAEDAVLQGYNILIVSDRQVDAENVAIPALLATSAIHQHLVNKALRTRTGLVVETGTARETHHFAVLAGYGAEAVHPYLAMETLHTLAGGDAEAGEKAVKHFIKGVGKGLMKVMSNMGISTYMSYTGAQIFEAVGLKQGLVDKYFTGTTSQVEGIGVFEVMEEAIRLHHKAFGDDPVLANMLDAGGDYAYRVRGDEHMWTPDAIAKLQHSTRSGKIDSYKEYARIINDQTKRHMTLRGLFEIKPAGAPVPLDEVEPAKEIVKRFATGAMSLGSISTEAHTTLAIAMNRIGGKSNTGEGGEDPTRFLPITKPTKLSELIGASRIERDIDLSAGDSLRSSIKQVASGRFGVTTEYLANADQIQIKMAQGAKPGEGGQLPGHKVSEYIGYLRHSVPGVGLISPPPHHDIYSIEDLAQLIHDLKNANPKASISVKLVSEVGVGTVAAGVAKAKADHVVIAGHDGGTGASPLSSIKHAGSPWELGLAETQQTLVMNRLRSRIRVQVDGQMKTGRDVLIGALLGADEFGFATAPLVVEGCIMMRKCHLNTCPVGVATQDPALRRKFSGQPEHVVNYFFFVAEEVRELMAQIGIRKFDDLIGRADLLDMRKGIDHWKAKGLDYSRIFYRPALPASVGRLHTDSQDHGLAKALDNRLIELSAPAIERGERVAIDLPVRNINRTVGTMLSGAVALKYGHAGLPEDTIHVKLSGTAGQSFGAFLARGVTLDLVGEGNDYVGKGLSGGRIVVRPDADFRGKASTNIIAGNTVMYGAIEGEAFFAGVAGERFCVRNSGGTAVVEGVGDHGCEYMTGGTVVVLGETGRNFAAGMSGGIAYVLDEAGDFESRCNMAQVALEPVEEEIEARKGSESGDELESHGRVEIDHLGMADEAIIKSLVERHVRFTGSARGAEILENWSDYRNKFVKVLPNEYRRVLTELAAQKQKELEAA
;
A
#
# COMPACT_ATOMS: atom_id res chain seq x y z
N ARG A 1 -12.75 31.20 17.21
CA ARG A 1 -13.32 30.15 16.31
C ARG A 1 -12.33 29.04 16.00
N GLN A 2 -11.20 29.27 15.32
CA GLN A 2 -10.19 28.22 15.05
C GLN A 2 -9.83 27.39 16.29
N GLN A 3 -9.57 28.05 17.43
CA GLN A 3 -9.29 27.37 18.69
C GLN A 3 -10.48 26.54 19.22
N ALA A 4 -11.72 27.04 19.09
CA ALA A 4 -12.93 26.33 19.54
C ALA A 4 -13.17 25.02 18.78
N PHE A 5 -12.65 24.93 17.54
CA PHE A 5 -12.67 23.71 16.73
C PHE A 5 -11.32 22.97 16.69
N GLY A 6 -10.37 23.37 17.54
CA GLY A 6 -9.13 22.63 17.78
C GLY A 6 -8.15 22.68 16.63
N PHE A 7 -8.12 23.80 15.89
CA PHE A 7 -7.05 24.04 14.92
C PHE A 7 -5.75 24.31 15.66
N THR A 8 -4.69 23.72 15.14
CA THR A 8 -3.32 23.88 15.61
C THR A 8 -2.45 24.51 14.53
N GLN A 9 -1.24 24.92 14.91
CA GLN A 9 -0.24 25.35 13.94
C GLN A 9 0.17 24.22 12.98
N GLU A 10 0.12 22.96 13.43
CA GLU A 10 0.41 21.81 12.58
C GLU A 10 -0.67 21.57 11.53
N ASP A 11 -1.95 21.79 11.85
CA ASP A 11 -3.04 21.71 10.85
C ASP A 11 -2.80 22.71 9.71
N ILE A 12 -2.42 23.95 10.03
CA ILE A 12 -2.11 24.95 9.01
C ILE A 12 -0.90 24.52 8.18
N LYS A 13 0.21 24.18 8.86
CA LYS A 13 1.50 23.93 8.21
C LYS A 13 1.55 22.63 7.41
N PHE A 14 0.99 21.55 7.95
CA PHE A 14 1.11 20.21 7.37
C PHE A 14 -0.11 19.78 6.56
N ILE A 15 -1.28 20.42 6.75
CA ILE A 15 -2.50 20.05 6.02
C ILE A 15 -2.93 21.15 5.06
N LEU A 16 -3.26 22.34 5.57
CA LEU A 16 -3.86 23.39 4.75
C LEU A 16 -2.87 24.01 3.75
N GLU A 17 -1.66 24.36 4.18
CA GLU A 17 -0.65 24.98 3.31
C GLU A 17 -0.25 24.08 2.12
N PRO A 18 0.05 22.78 2.29
CA PRO A 18 0.34 21.89 1.16
C PRO A 18 -0.82 21.77 0.19
N MET A 19 -2.06 21.60 0.70
CA MET A 19 -3.24 21.54 -0.15
C MET A 19 -3.48 22.85 -0.90
N ALA A 20 -3.28 24.00 -0.26
CA ALA A 20 -3.41 25.31 -0.90
C ALA A 20 -2.37 25.54 -2.00
N LYS A 21 -1.14 25.04 -1.83
CA LYS A 21 -0.03 25.22 -2.78
C LYS A 21 -0.13 24.26 -3.96
N ALA A 22 -0.31 22.96 -3.70
CA ALA A 22 -0.21 21.90 -4.70
C ALA A 22 -1.57 21.37 -5.20
N GLY A 23 -2.65 21.63 -4.48
CA GLY A 23 -3.95 21.01 -4.76
C GLY A 23 -3.96 19.50 -4.49
N GLU A 24 -3.11 19.05 -3.55
CA GLU A 24 -2.89 17.66 -3.16
C GLU A 24 -2.65 17.58 -1.65
N GLU A 25 -2.99 16.45 -1.03
CA GLU A 25 -2.69 16.25 0.39
C GLU A 25 -1.18 16.09 0.63
N ALA A 26 -0.75 16.36 1.87
CA ALA A 26 0.66 16.27 2.21
C ALA A 26 1.17 14.82 2.30
N THR A 27 2.36 14.61 1.77
CA THR A 27 3.13 13.39 1.96
C THR A 27 4.04 13.53 3.19
N GLY A 28 4.12 12.48 4.00
CA GLY A 28 5.00 12.36 5.14
C GLY A 28 5.77 11.05 5.18
N SER A 29 6.35 10.75 6.34
CA SER A 29 7.12 9.52 6.56
C SER A 29 7.19 9.14 8.03
N MET A 30 7.73 7.94 8.31
CA MET A 30 7.67 7.22 9.58
C MET A 30 6.25 6.79 9.95
N GLY A 31 6.14 5.99 11.02
CA GLY A 31 4.86 5.48 11.52
C GLY A 31 4.19 6.44 12.50
N ASN A 32 2.96 6.11 12.84
CA ASN A 32 2.21 6.83 13.87
C ASN A 32 2.57 6.33 15.26
N ASP A 33 3.35 7.11 16.02
CA ASP A 33 3.76 6.81 17.38
C ASP A 33 3.18 7.78 18.42
N SER A 34 2.16 8.56 18.03
CA SER A 34 1.34 9.33 18.97
C SER A 34 0.28 8.43 19.61
N PRO A 35 -0.32 8.81 20.76
CA PRO A 35 -1.37 8.02 21.40
C PRO A 35 -2.57 7.79 20.49
N LEU A 36 -3.30 6.70 20.73
CA LEU A 36 -4.67 6.57 20.25
C LEU A 36 -5.53 7.70 20.83
N ALA A 37 -6.58 8.13 20.12
CA ALA A 37 -7.41 9.27 20.53
C ALA A 37 -7.96 9.11 21.97
N VAL A 38 -8.42 7.90 22.30
CA VAL A 38 -8.91 7.54 23.64
C VAL A 38 -7.83 7.53 24.74
N LEU A 39 -6.55 7.45 24.37
CA LEU A 39 -5.41 7.46 25.30
C LEU A 39 -4.70 8.81 25.35
N SER A 40 -4.96 9.72 24.39
CA SER A 40 -4.34 11.03 24.35
C SER A 40 -4.85 11.92 25.49
N GLY A 41 -3.91 12.61 26.14
CA GLY A 41 -4.20 13.65 27.11
C GLY A 41 -4.67 14.97 26.48
N ARG A 42 -4.67 15.07 25.15
CA ARG A 42 -5.17 16.22 24.37
C ARG A 42 -6.61 16.00 23.92
N GLU A 43 -7.33 17.09 23.67
CA GLU A 43 -8.66 17.07 23.08
C GLU A 43 -8.56 16.79 21.57
N LYS A 44 -9.03 15.63 21.14
CA LYS A 44 -9.04 15.16 19.75
C LYS A 44 -10.42 15.32 19.14
N PRO A 45 -10.52 15.76 17.87
CA PRO A 45 -11.79 15.70 17.15
C PRO A 45 -12.35 14.27 17.10
N LEU A 46 -13.68 14.15 17.11
CA LEU A 46 -14.37 12.85 17.11
C LEU A 46 -13.98 11.98 15.90
N TYR A 47 -13.59 12.60 14.77
CA TYR A 47 -13.08 11.90 13.58
C TYR A 47 -11.94 10.93 13.92
N ASN A 48 -11.03 11.29 14.82
CA ASN A 48 -9.83 10.51 15.14
C ASN A 48 -10.10 9.17 15.84
N TYR A 49 -11.32 8.93 16.29
CA TYR A 49 -11.75 7.65 16.85
C TYR A 49 -12.18 6.65 15.77
N PHE A 50 -12.32 7.09 14.52
CA PHE A 50 -12.69 6.26 13.38
C PHE A 50 -11.46 5.94 12.52
N ARG A 51 -11.26 4.66 12.23
CA ARG A 51 -10.18 4.14 11.39
C ARG A 51 -10.74 3.73 10.04
N GLN A 52 -10.12 4.20 8.96
CA GLN A 52 -10.48 3.79 7.60
C GLN A 52 -10.22 2.30 7.43
N LEU A 53 -11.26 1.58 6.98
CA LEU A 53 -11.13 0.20 6.52
C LEU A 53 -10.59 0.16 5.10
N PHE A 54 -10.02 -0.97 4.72
CA PHE A 54 -9.43 -1.15 3.39
C PHE A 54 -9.61 -2.59 2.93
N ALA A 55 -9.45 -2.81 1.62
CA ALA A 55 -9.53 -4.14 1.05
C ALA A 55 -8.18 -4.85 1.21
N GLN A 56 -8.22 -6.12 1.61
CA GLN A 56 -7.07 -7.02 1.59
C GLN A 56 -7.54 -8.44 1.28
N VAL A 57 -7.00 -9.01 0.19
CA VAL A 57 -7.25 -10.38 -0.31
C VAL A 57 -8.65 -10.61 -0.88
N THR A 58 -9.73 -10.33 -0.13
CA THR A 58 -11.11 -10.66 -0.51
C THR A 58 -11.57 -9.97 -1.79
N ASN A 59 -11.09 -8.76 -2.00
CA ASN A 59 -11.30 -7.91 -3.15
C ASN A 59 -10.09 -6.96 -3.27
N PRO A 60 -9.85 -6.36 -4.44
CA PRO A 60 -8.74 -5.43 -4.63
C PRO A 60 -9.12 -3.97 -4.34
N PRO A 61 -8.16 -3.13 -3.90
CA PRO A 61 -8.28 -1.69 -4.06
C PRO A 61 -8.16 -1.28 -5.55
N ILE A 62 -8.51 -0.03 -5.86
CA ILE A 62 -8.42 0.59 -7.20
C ILE A 62 -7.28 1.61 -7.21
N ASP A 63 -6.65 1.88 -8.37
CA ASP A 63 -5.73 3.03 -8.49
C ASP A 63 -6.51 4.34 -8.77
N PRO A 64 -6.55 5.30 -7.83
CA PRO A 64 -7.36 6.51 -7.97
C PRO A 64 -6.76 7.55 -8.93
N ILE A 65 -5.60 7.26 -9.52
CA ILE A 65 -4.86 8.15 -10.43
C ILE A 65 -4.90 7.59 -11.86
N ARG A 66 -4.52 6.32 -12.06
CA ARG A 66 -4.41 5.67 -13.38
C ARG A 66 -5.74 5.12 -13.85
N GLU A 67 -6.62 4.74 -12.93
CA GLU A 67 -7.96 4.25 -13.21
C GLU A 67 -9.03 5.29 -12.85
N GLN A 68 -8.66 6.58 -12.75
CA GLN A 68 -9.57 7.65 -12.35
C GLN A 68 -10.84 7.71 -13.23
N LEU A 69 -10.78 7.26 -14.49
CA LEU A 69 -11.91 7.23 -15.42
C LEU A 69 -13.12 6.43 -14.91
N VAL A 70 -12.91 5.43 -14.05
CA VAL A 70 -14.00 4.63 -13.46
C VAL A 70 -14.51 5.24 -12.15
N MET A 71 -13.86 6.29 -11.64
CA MET A 71 -14.18 6.91 -10.36
C MET A 71 -15.02 8.17 -10.51
N SER A 72 -15.85 8.47 -9.51
CA SER A 72 -16.68 9.68 -9.53
C SER A 72 -16.92 10.26 -8.13
N LEU A 73 -16.75 11.57 -8.02
CA LEU A 73 -17.15 12.37 -6.86
C LEU A 73 -18.52 13.03 -7.02
N VAL A 74 -19.21 12.79 -8.14
CA VAL A 74 -20.56 13.33 -8.35
C VAL A 74 -21.45 12.87 -7.19
N SER A 75 -22.20 13.82 -6.64
CA SER A 75 -23.18 13.56 -5.59
C SER A 75 -24.52 14.16 -6.00
N PHE A 76 -25.61 13.57 -5.50
CA PHE A 76 -26.95 14.06 -5.75
C PHE A 76 -27.63 14.38 -4.42
N ILE A 77 -27.94 15.65 -4.23
CA ILE A 77 -28.57 16.16 -3.01
C ILE A 77 -30.09 16.18 -3.21
N GLY A 78 -30.82 15.62 -2.24
CA GLY A 78 -32.29 15.67 -2.21
C GLY A 78 -32.98 14.31 -2.39
N PRO A 79 -34.28 14.31 -2.68
CA PRO A 79 -35.14 13.13 -2.60
C PRO A 79 -34.74 12.06 -3.62
N LYS A 80 -34.68 10.80 -3.19
CA LYS A 80 -34.39 9.65 -4.05
C LYS A 80 -35.66 9.22 -4.81
N PRO A 81 -35.55 8.89 -6.11
CA PRO A 81 -36.69 8.42 -6.89
C PRO A 81 -37.13 7.02 -6.46
N ASN A 82 -38.35 6.63 -6.86
CA ASN A 82 -38.84 5.29 -6.65
C ASN A 82 -38.16 4.32 -7.63
N LEU A 83 -37.28 3.44 -7.13
CA LEU A 83 -36.56 2.48 -7.96
C LEU A 83 -37.47 1.44 -8.65
N LEU A 84 -38.70 1.27 -8.17
CA LEU A 84 -39.65 0.29 -8.71
C LEU A 84 -40.62 0.87 -9.73
N GLU A 85 -40.70 2.19 -9.87
CA GLU A 85 -41.70 2.87 -10.71
C GLU A 85 -41.09 3.42 -11.99
N ILE A 86 -40.95 2.54 -12.98
CA ILE A 86 -40.34 2.85 -14.28
C ILE A 86 -41.12 3.88 -15.12
N ASN A 87 -42.39 4.16 -14.77
CA ASN A 87 -43.29 5.06 -15.50
C ASN A 87 -43.68 6.28 -14.65
N GLU A 88 -42.90 6.64 -13.64
CA GLU A 88 -43.20 7.78 -12.77
C GLU A 88 -43.28 9.06 -13.63
N ILE A 89 -44.48 9.64 -13.71
CA ILE A 89 -44.76 10.79 -14.61
C ILE A 89 -44.06 12.07 -14.09
N ASN A 90 -43.83 12.15 -12.78
CA ASN A 90 -43.20 13.31 -12.13
C ASN A 90 -42.17 12.84 -11.08
N PRO A 91 -41.02 12.28 -11.50
CA PRO A 91 -40.01 11.85 -10.55
C PRO A 91 -39.47 13.04 -9.74
N PRO A 92 -39.13 12.84 -8.46
CA PRO A 92 -38.54 13.90 -7.64
C PRO A 92 -37.24 14.40 -8.29
N TYR A 93 -37.11 15.73 -8.42
CA TYR A 93 -35.85 16.33 -8.85
C TYR A 93 -34.74 16.04 -7.84
N ARG A 94 -33.51 15.92 -8.33
CA ARG A 94 -32.29 15.89 -7.51
C ARG A 94 -31.34 16.98 -7.94
N LEU A 95 -30.61 17.55 -6.98
CA LEU A 95 -29.56 18.51 -7.25
C LEU A 95 -28.25 17.76 -7.46
N GLU A 96 -27.79 17.71 -8.70
CA GLU A 96 -26.47 17.21 -9.01
C GLU A 96 -25.40 18.24 -8.59
N VAL A 97 -24.40 17.77 -7.84
CA VAL A 97 -23.16 18.51 -7.58
C VAL A 97 -22.00 17.72 -8.17
N SER A 98 -21.09 18.42 -8.84
CA SER A 98 -19.92 17.79 -9.49
C SER A 98 -18.93 17.19 -8.50
N GLN A 99 -18.97 17.64 -7.25
CA GLN A 99 -18.18 17.13 -6.13
C GLN A 99 -18.86 17.44 -4.79
N PRO A 100 -18.52 16.73 -3.70
CA PRO A 100 -19.22 16.88 -2.42
C PRO A 100 -18.71 18.06 -1.58
N VAL A 101 -17.61 18.72 -1.96
CA VAL A 101 -17.06 19.87 -1.20
C VAL A 101 -17.60 21.16 -1.80
N LEU A 102 -18.39 21.90 -1.01
CA LEU A 102 -19.01 23.16 -1.42
C LEU A 102 -18.13 24.34 -1.04
N ASP A 103 -17.93 25.28 -1.96
CA ASP A 103 -17.38 26.60 -1.68
C ASP A 103 -18.45 27.54 -1.10
N PHE A 104 -18.07 28.80 -0.83
CA PHE A 104 -19.00 29.80 -0.28
C PHE A 104 -20.19 30.06 -1.21
N ALA A 105 -19.97 30.11 -2.52
CA ALA A 105 -21.02 30.37 -3.50
C ALA A 105 -21.99 29.18 -3.59
N GLY A 106 -21.47 27.96 -3.61
CA GLY A 106 -22.23 26.72 -3.58
C GLY A 106 -23.10 26.63 -2.33
N MET A 107 -22.53 26.90 -1.15
CA MET A 107 -23.28 26.89 0.11
C MET A 107 -24.37 27.97 0.15
N ALA A 108 -24.07 29.19 -0.30
CA ALA A 108 -25.07 30.26 -0.39
C ALA A 108 -26.24 29.87 -1.31
N LYS A 109 -25.94 29.26 -2.47
CA LYS A 109 -26.95 28.77 -3.41
C LYS A 109 -27.82 27.66 -2.81
N ILE A 110 -27.25 26.76 -2.02
CA ILE A 110 -28.00 25.71 -1.31
C ILE A 110 -28.94 26.33 -0.26
N ARG A 111 -28.47 27.33 0.50
CA ARG A 111 -29.29 28.01 1.51
C ARG A 111 -30.46 28.80 0.90
N ASP A 112 -30.25 29.40 -0.28
CA ASP A 112 -31.27 30.17 -1.02
C ASP A 112 -31.99 29.36 -2.11
N ILE A 113 -31.89 28.03 -2.09
CA ILE A 113 -32.28 27.17 -3.23
C ILE A 113 -33.75 27.30 -3.64
N ALA A 114 -34.64 27.63 -2.70
CA ALA A 114 -36.06 27.85 -2.97
C ALA A 114 -36.29 28.99 -3.98
N ARG A 115 -35.47 30.04 -3.92
CA ARG A 115 -35.52 31.18 -4.86
C ARG A 115 -35.08 30.76 -6.27
N HIS A 116 -34.12 29.85 -6.36
CA HIS A 116 -33.57 29.38 -7.63
C HIS A 116 -34.42 28.28 -8.31
N THR A 117 -35.33 27.66 -7.57
CA THR A 117 -36.07 26.47 -8.03
C THR A 117 -37.59 26.62 -7.98
N HIS A 118 -38.09 27.84 -7.75
CA HIS A 118 -39.52 28.12 -7.57
C HIS A 118 -40.17 27.21 -6.51
N ASN A 119 -39.52 27.08 -5.34
CA ASN A 119 -39.90 26.23 -4.22
C ASN A 119 -39.92 24.70 -4.50
N LYS A 120 -39.39 24.23 -5.63
CA LYS A 120 -39.21 22.77 -5.87
C LYS A 120 -38.19 22.16 -4.91
N PHE A 121 -37.15 22.92 -4.57
CA PHE A 121 -36.23 22.60 -3.47
C PHE A 121 -36.39 23.60 -2.34
N ARG A 122 -36.27 23.11 -1.11
CA ARG A 122 -36.34 23.92 0.12
C ARG A 122 -35.33 23.37 1.11
N SER A 123 -34.49 24.25 1.63
CA SER A 123 -33.51 23.95 2.67
C SER A 123 -34.01 24.39 4.05
N ALA A 124 -33.78 23.56 5.07
CA ALA A 124 -33.91 23.92 6.47
C ALA A 124 -32.54 23.87 7.15
N GLU A 125 -32.21 24.88 7.95
CA GLU A 125 -30.96 24.93 8.71
C GLU A 125 -31.20 24.41 10.14
N LEU A 126 -30.36 23.48 10.57
CA LEU A 126 -30.39 22.83 11.87
C LEU A 126 -29.12 23.24 12.63
N ASP A 127 -29.29 24.06 13.67
CA ASP A 127 -28.19 24.55 14.51
C ASP A 127 -27.75 23.49 15.51
N VAL A 128 -26.52 23.00 15.42
CA VAL A 128 -26.00 21.97 16.32
C VAL A 128 -25.40 22.51 17.61
N CYS A 129 -25.46 23.81 17.85
CA CYS A 129 -24.98 24.43 19.08
C CYS A 129 -26.01 24.34 20.22
N TYR A 130 -25.51 24.41 21.46
CA TYR A 130 -26.34 24.60 22.64
C TYR A 130 -25.57 25.37 23.75
N PRO A 131 -26.27 25.96 24.74
CA PRO A 131 -25.61 26.72 25.79
C PRO A 131 -24.62 25.87 26.59
N VAL A 132 -23.36 26.31 26.69
CA VAL A 132 -22.30 25.60 27.43
C VAL A 132 -22.66 25.38 28.91
N ALA A 133 -23.50 26.26 29.47
CA ALA A 133 -24.05 26.17 30.82
C ALA A 133 -24.89 24.89 31.06
N TRP A 134 -25.39 24.23 30.02
CA TRP A 134 -26.11 22.95 30.14
C TRP A 134 -25.17 21.78 30.44
N GLY A 135 -23.85 21.99 30.36
CA GLY A 135 -22.85 20.96 30.61
C GLY A 135 -22.83 19.88 29.52
N LYS A 136 -22.09 18.80 29.77
CA LYS A 136 -21.92 17.70 28.83
C LYS A 136 -23.19 16.85 28.69
N GLU A 137 -24.03 16.80 29.71
CA GLU A 137 -25.28 16.04 29.73
C GLU A 137 -26.34 16.65 28.79
N GLY A 138 -26.26 17.96 28.53
CA GLY A 138 -27.15 18.67 27.61
C GLY A 138 -27.15 18.14 26.18
N VAL A 139 -26.09 17.43 25.77
CA VAL A 139 -25.94 16.87 24.42
C VAL A 139 -27.07 15.92 24.04
N GLU A 140 -27.57 15.09 24.97
CA GLU A 140 -28.62 14.14 24.63
C GLU A 140 -29.95 14.83 24.34
N ALA A 141 -30.28 15.85 25.14
CA ALA A 141 -31.48 16.66 24.92
C ALA A 141 -31.39 17.40 23.58
N ARG A 142 -30.24 18.05 23.28
CA ARG A 142 -30.09 18.76 22.00
C ARG A 142 -30.10 17.81 20.80
N LEU A 143 -29.46 16.63 20.88
CA LEU A 143 -29.52 15.63 19.81
C LEU A 143 -30.95 15.11 19.57
N ALA A 144 -31.72 14.87 20.64
CA ALA A 144 -33.12 14.46 20.51
C ALA A 144 -33.97 15.55 19.84
N THR A 145 -33.78 16.82 20.24
CA THR A 145 -34.45 17.96 19.61
C THR A 145 -34.05 18.11 18.15
N LEU A 146 -32.77 17.99 17.80
CA LEU A 146 -32.28 18.03 16.41
C LEU A 146 -32.93 16.95 15.53
N CYS A 147 -33.07 15.74 16.07
CA CYS A 147 -33.72 14.64 15.36
C CYS A 147 -35.21 14.94 15.10
N ALA A 148 -35.90 15.51 16.08
CA ALA A 148 -37.30 15.93 15.93
C ALA A 148 -37.45 17.10 14.94
N GLU A 149 -36.61 18.13 15.04
CA GLU A 149 -36.55 19.26 14.11
C GLU A 149 -36.31 18.78 12.66
N ALA A 150 -35.41 17.81 12.48
CA ALA A 150 -35.16 17.19 11.17
C ALA A 150 -36.37 16.41 10.65
N GLU A 151 -37.02 15.59 11.48
CA GLU A 151 -38.24 14.85 11.13
C GLU A 151 -39.36 15.82 10.70
N ASP A 152 -39.62 16.85 11.50
CA ASP A 152 -40.63 17.87 11.23
C ASP A 152 -40.34 18.65 9.95
N ALA A 153 -39.08 19.06 9.73
CA ALA A 153 -38.68 19.74 8.50
C ALA A 153 -38.95 18.88 7.27
N VAL A 154 -38.59 17.60 7.29
CA VAL A 154 -38.84 16.69 6.16
C VAL A 154 -40.35 16.50 5.92
N LEU A 155 -41.14 16.38 6.98
CA LEU A 155 -42.60 16.27 6.87
C LEU A 155 -43.25 17.55 6.33
N GLN A 156 -42.68 18.72 6.62
CA GLN A 156 -43.08 20.02 6.07
C GLN A 156 -42.60 20.26 4.62
N GLY A 157 -41.95 19.28 4.00
CA GLY A 157 -41.53 19.33 2.61
C GLY A 157 -40.18 20.03 2.38
N TYR A 158 -39.36 20.19 3.42
CA TYR A 158 -37.95 20.53 3.24
C TYR A 158 -37.21 19.29 2.73
N ASN A 159 -36.52 19.43 1.62
CA ASN A 159 -35.85 18.34 0.92
C ASN A 159 -34.33 18.47 0.88
N ILE A 160 -33.80 19.47 1.60
CA ILE A 160 -32.41 19.59 1.98
C ILE A 160 -32.36 20.00 3.46
N LEU A 161 -31.59 19.30 4.27
CA LEU A 161 -31.27 19.73 5.64
C LEU A 161 -29.81 20.16 5.70
N ILE A 162 -29.57 21.35 6.25
CA ILE A 162 -28.25 21.92 6.48
C ILE A 162 -27.93 21.75 7.96
N VAL A 163 -26.99 20.87 8.29
CA VAL A 163 -26.49 20.67 9.66
C VAL A 163 -25.34 21.64 9.87
N SER A 164 -25.50 22.64 10.75
CA SER A 164 -24.53 23.75 10.87
C SER A 164 -24.05 23.99 12.30
N ASP A 165 -22.73 24.16 12.47
CA ASP A 165 -22.08 24.58 13.73
C ASP A 165 -21.65 26.07 13.73
N ARG A 166 -22.14 26.84 12.75
CA ARG A 166 -21.70 28.23 12.50
C ARG A 166 -22.00 29.19 13.66
N GLN A 167 -22.98 28.87 14.51
CA GLN A 167 -23.43 29.68 15.65
C GLN A 167 -22.57 29.49 16.92
N VAL A 168 -21.43 28.82 16.83
CA VAL A 168 -20.50 28.73 17.97
C VAL A 168 -20.01 30.12 18.40
N ASP A 169 -20.11 30.40 19.69
CA ASP A 169 -19.66 31.65 20.33
C ASP A 169 -19.21 31.39 21.78
N ALA A 170 -19.02 32.41 22.61
CA ALA A 170 -18.54 32.20 23.98
C ALA A 170 -19.54 31.42 24.86
N GLU A 171 -20.84 31.54 24.59
CA GLU A 171 -21.92 30.97 25.41
C GLU A 171 -22.46 29.66 24.85
N ASN A 172 -22.27 29.39 23.56
CA ASN A 172 -22.84 28.25 22.84
C ASN A 172 -21.75 27.33 22.30
N VAL A 173 -21.72 26.10 22.80
CA VAL A 173 -20.79 25.05 22.36
C VAL A 173 -21.41 24.24 21.23
N ALA A 174 -20.60 23.87 20.24
CA ALA A 174 -21.02 23.03 19.13
C ALA A 174 -20.96 21.54 19.48
N ILE A 175 -22.03 20.79 19.16
CA ILE A 175 -21.95 19.33 19.09
C ILE A 175 -21.00 18.97 17.93
N PRO A 176 -20.09 17.98 18.09
CA PRO A 176 -19.27 17.52 16.98
C PRO A 176 -20.11 17.22 15.74
N ALA A 177 -19.80 17.87 14.61
CA ALA A 177 -20.63 17.82 13.40
C ALA A 177 -20.89 16.37 12.91
N LEU A 178 -19.91 15.48 13.09
CA LEU A 178 -20.07 14.05 12.83
C LEU A 178 -21.18 13.39 13.66
N LEU A 179 -21.22 13.65 14.97
CA LEU A 179 -22.21 13.08 15.88
C LEU A 179 -23.62 13.59 15.52
N ALA A 180 -23.76 14.90 15.29
CA ALA A 180 -25.04 15.48 14.89
C ALA A 180 -25.52 14.94 13.54
N THR A 181 -24.63 14.89 12.54
CA THR A 181 -24.93 14.36 11.20
C THR A 181 -25.39 12.90 11.27
N SER A 182 -24.65 12.06 11.99
CA SER A 182 -24.97 10.63 12.11
C SER A 182 -26.27 10.41 12.89
N ALA A 183 -26.51 11.16 13.97
CA ALA A 183 -27.77 11.10 14.71
C ALA A 183 -28.98 11.41 13.82
N ILE A 184 -28.92 12.51 13.05
CA ILE A 184 -29.97 12.90 12.11
C ILE A 184 -30.14 11.85 11.01
N HIS A 185 -29.03 11.37 10.43
CA HIS A 185 -29.05 10.35 9.40
C HIS A 185 -29.75 9.08 9.87
N GLN A 186 -29.33 8.51 11.01
CA GLN A 186 -29.89 7.29 11.57
C GLN A 186 -31.36 7.46 11.97
N HIS A 187 -31.71 8.59 12.59
CA HIS A 187 -33.10 8.89 12.95
C HIS A 187 -34.00 8.92 11.71
N LEU A 188 -33.61 9.62 10.65
CA LEU A 188 -34.37 9.68 9.41
C LEU A 188 -34.42 8.32 8.69
N VAL A 189 -33.40 7.47 8.79
CA VAL A 189 -33.43 6.09 8.27
C VAL A 189 -34.48 5.27 9.03
N ASN A 190 -34.45 5.30 10.35
CA ASN A 190 -35.39 4.57 11.21
C ASN A 190 -36.85 5.00 11.00
N LYS A 191 -37.06 6.28 10.65
CA LYS A 191 -38.38 6.84 10.31
C LYS A 191 -38.79 6.63 8.86
N ALA A 192 -37.95 5.98 8.03
CA ALA A 192 -38.14 5.87 6.58
C ALA A 192 -38.30 7.22 5.85
N LEU A 193 -37.65 8.27 6.38
CA LEU A 193 -37.67 9.63 5.85
C LEU A 193 -36.36 10.02 5.15
N ARG A 194 -35.25 9.28 5.35
CA ARG A 194 -33.94 9.65 4.79
C ARG A 194 -33.91 9.71 3.26
N THR A 195 -34.77 8.97 2.56
CA THR A 195 -34.90 9.01 1.09
C THR A 195 -35.61 10.28 0.60
N ARG A 196 -36.25 11.08 1.47
CA ARG A 196 -37.03 12.26 1.08
C ARG A 196 -36.26 13.57 1.13
N THR A 197 -35.04 13.56 1.67
CA THR A 197 -34.21 14.76 1.85
C THR A 197 -32.73 14.46 1.65
N GLY A 198 -31.97 15.47 1.24
CA GLY A 198 -30.52 15.44 1.30
C GLY A 198 -29.96 16.01 2.61
N LEU A 199 -28.71 15.67 2.92
CA LEU A 199 -27.98 16.19 4.10
C LEU A 199 -26.73 16.93 3.65
N VAL A 200 -26.65 18.22 3.99
CA VAL A 200 -25.49 19.08 3.74
C VAL A 200 -24.92 19.51 5.09
N VAL A 201 -23.61 19.38 5.27
CA VAL A 201 -22.94 19.71 6.55
C VAL A 201 -22.13 20.99 6.38
N GLU A 202 -22.48 22.05 7.09
CA GLU A 202 -21.67 23.28 7.21
C GLU A 202 -20.90 23.21 8.53
N THR A 203 -19.58 23.03 8.47
CA THR A 203 -18.80 22.81 9.70
C THR A 203 -17.48 23.56 9.75
N GLY A 204 -17.16 24.09 10.92
CA GLY A 204 -15.86 24.66 11.24
C GLY A 204 -14.78 23.62 11.51
N THR A 205 -15.13 22.34 11.70
CA THR A 205 -14.17 21.27 12.09
C THR A 205 -13.48 20.57 10.92
N ALA A 206 -14.12 20.47 9.75
CA ALA A 206 -13.61 19.74 8.59
C ALA A 206 -12.46 20.49 7.91
N ARG A 207 -11.29 19.85 7.83
CA ARG A 207 -10.05 20.49 7.34
C ARG A 207 -9.04 19.54 6.70
N GLU A 208 -9.18 18.23 6.90
CA GLU A 208 -8.38 17.21 6.25
C GLU A 208 -9.27 16.15 5.60
N THR A 209 -8.74 15.43 4.61
CA THR A 209 -9.46 14.42 3.81
C THR A 209 -10.28 13.44 4.65
N HIS A 210 -9.72 12.97 5.77
CA HIS A 210 -10.38 12.01 6.64
C HIS A 210 -11.70 12.54 7.21
N HIS A 211 -11.78 13.82 7.58
CA HIS A 211 -13.01 14.42 8.13
C HIS A 211 -14.15 14.35 7.12
N PHE A 212 -13.88 14.66 5.85
CA PHE A 212 -14.88 14.59 4.77
C PHE A 212 -15.31 13.15 4.50
N ALA A 213 -14.36 12.20 4.52
CA ALA A 213 -14.67 10.78 4.33
C ALA A 213 -15.58 10.26 5.44
N VAL A 214 -15.30 10.60 6.71
CA VAL A 214 -16.12 10.15 7.84
C VAL A 214 -17.51 10.78 7.76
N LEU A 215 -17.63 12.09 7.50
CA LEU A 215 -18.93 12.75 7.30
C LEU A 215 -19.75 12.08 6.19
N ALA A 216 -19.11 11.75 5.06
CA ALA A 216 -19.76 11.04 3.97
C ALA A 216 -20.24 9.64 4.40
N GLY A 217 -19.37 8.87 5.07
CA GLY A 217 -19.67 7.53 5.56
C GLY A 217 -20.87 7.46 6.51
N TYR A 218 -21.20 8.57 7.18
CA TYR A 218 -22.36 8.70 8.08
C TYR A 218 -23.48 9.59 7.52
N GLY A 219 -23.50 9.80 6.20
CA GLY A 219 -24.71 10.24 5.48
C GLY A 219 -24.69 11.65 4.92
N ALA A 220 -23.58 12.40 5.02
CA ALA A 220 -23.42 13.68 4.35
C ALA A 220 -23.31 13.49 2.83
N GLU A 221 -24.14 14.20 2.07
CA GLU A 221 -24.10 14.22 0.59
C GLU A 221 -23.22 15.37 0.07
N ALA A 222 -23.05 16.41 0.88
CA ALA A 222 -22.10 17.50 0.64
C ALA A 222 -21.64 18.14 1.95
N VAL A 223 -20.46 18.77 1.93
CA VAL A 223 -19.82 19.41 3.09
C VAL A 223 -19.29 20.79 2.69
N HIS A 224 -19.63 21.82 3.46
CA HIS A 224 -19.07 23.16 3.38
C HIS A 224 -18.12 23.42 4.56
N PRO A 225 -16.78 23.35 4.36
CA PRO A 225 -15.79 23.53 5.42
C PRO A 225 -15.44 25.01 5.62
N TYR A 226 -16.42 25.82 6.05
CA TYR A 226 -16.33 27.29 6.02
C TYR A 226 -15.06 27.82 6.72
N LEU A 227 -14.70 27.28 7.88
CA LEU A 227 -13.58 27.81 8.67
C LEU A 227 -12.21 27.48 8.06
N ALA A 228 -12.07 26.33 7.40
CA ALA A 228 -10.86 26.01 6.66
C ALA A 228 -10.67 27.00 5.50
N MET A 229 -11.75 27.31 4.77
CA MET A 229 -11.71 28.27 3.66
C MET A 229 -11.45 29.71 4.14
N GLU A 230 -12.09 30.15 5.23
CA GLU A 230 -11.80 31.45 5.87
C GLU A 230 -10.34 31.53 6.33
N THR A 231 -9.78 30.42 6.83
CA THR A 231 -8.36 30.34 7.21
C THR A 231 -7.45 30.51 6.00
N LEU A 232 -7.76 29.87 4.87
CA LEU A 232 -7.00 30.01 3.63
C LEU A 232 -7.04 31.44 3.07
N HIS A 233 -8.20 32.10 3.10
CA HIS A 233 -8.29 33.52 2.76
C HIS A 233 -7.45 34.40 3.69
N THR A 234 -7.42 34.09 4.98
CA THR A 234 -6.58 34.82 5.95
C THR A 234 -5.09 34.61 5.64
N LEU A 235 -4.67 33.40 5.31
CA LEU A 235 -3.28 33.08 4.92
C LEU A 235 -2.85 33.77 3.62
N ALA A 236 -3.79 34.11 2.74
CA ALA A 236 -3.53 34.90 1.54
C ALA A 236 -3.29 36.40 1.82
N GLY A 237 -3.36 36.85 3.08
CA GLY A 237 -2.95 38.20 3.48
C GLY A 237 -3.82 39.32 2.93
N GLY A 238 -5.09 39.04 2.60
CA GLY A 238 -6.02 40.01 2.03
C GLY A 238 -6.05 40.05 0.49
N ASP A 239 -5.21 39.23 -0.18
CA ASP A 239 -5.33 39.00 -1.63
C ASP A 239 -6.49 38.03 -1.92
N ALA A 240 -7.56 38.57 -2.50
CA ALA A 240 -8.77 37.83 -2.83
C ALA A 240 -8.51 36.74 -3.89
N GLU A 241 -7.69 37.03 -4.91
CA GLU A 241 -7.41 36.09 -5.99
C GLU A 241 -6.56 34.92 -5.49
N ALA A 242 -5.52 35.22 -4.70
CA ALA A 242 -4.71 34.19 -4.06
C ALA A 242 -5.54 33.33 -3.09
N GLY A 243 -6.46 33.94 -2.34
CA GLY A 243 -7.38 33.24 -1.45
C GLY A 243 -8.33 32.30 -2.20
N GLU A 244 -8.97 32.77 -3.29
CA GLU A 244 -9.82 31.93 -4.14
C GLU A 244 -9.05 30.78 -4.79
N LYS A 245 -7.82 31.03 -5.25
CA LYS A 245 -6.93 29.99 -5.78
C LYS A 245 -6.60 28.95 -4.72
N ALA A 246 -6.28 29.38 -3.50
CA ALA A 246 -6.02 28.49 -2.38
C ALA A 246 -7.24 27.61 -2.04
N VAL A 247 -8.46 28.18 -2.05
CA VAL A 247 -9.71 27.42 -1.86
C VAL A 247 -9.93 26.40 -2.98
N LYS A 248 -9.75 26.79 -4.25
CA LYS A 248 -9.87 25.86 -5.39
C LYS A 248 -8.88 24.70 -5.28
N HIS A 249 -7.64 24.98 -4.91
CA HIS A 249 -6.63 23.96 -4.67
C HIS A 249 -6.99 23.07 -3.48
N PHE A 250 -7.44 23.64 -2.36
CA PHE A 250 -7.89 22.87 -1.21
C PHE A 250 -9.02 21.89 -1.57
N ILE A 251 -10.04 22.37 -2.28
CA ILE A 251 -11.15 21.55 -2.77
C ILE A 251 -10.64 20.41 -3.66
N LYS A 252 -9.75 20.71 -4.62
CA LYS A 252 -9.11 19.71 -5.49
C LYS A 252 -8.33 18.67 -4.67
N GLY A 253 -7.58 19.11 -3.65
CA GLY A 253 -6.78 18.25 -2.78
C GLY A 253 -7.64 17.30 -1.96
N VAL A 254 -8.73 17.80 -1.37
CA VAL A 254 -9.73 16.97 -0.67
C VAL A 254 -10.40 16.00 -1.64
N GLY A 255 -10.76 16.44 -2.86
CA GLY A 255 -11.36 15.57 -3.88
C GLY A 255 -10.45 14.39 -4.27
N LYS A 256 -9.18 14.66 -4.56
CA LYS A 256 -8.17 13.61 -4.79
C LYS A 256 -8.03 12.69 -3.58
N GLY A 257 -8.01 13.26 -2.38
CA GLY A 257 -7.96 12.49 -1.13
C GLY A 257 -9.18 11.59 -0.94
N LEU A 258 -10.39 12.04 -1.28
CA LEU A 258 -11.61 11.23 -1.20
C LEU A 258 -11.58 10.07 -2.18
N MET A 259 -11.16 10.30 -3.44
CA MET A 259 -10.97 9.23 -4.40
C MET A 259 -10.02 8.16 -3.85
N LYS A 260 -8.89 8.57 -3.26
CA LYS A 260 -7.97 7.65 -2.59
C LYS A 260 -8.60 6.86 -1.44
N VAL A 261 -9.32 7.52 -0.53
CA VAL A 261 -9.95 6.82 0.60
C VAL A 261 -11.00 5.80 0.14
N MET A 262 -11.79 6.12 -0.88
CA MET A 262 -12.76 5.18 -1.45
C MET A 262 -12.07 4.02 -2.17
N SER A 263 -11.00 4.31 -2.93
CA SER A 263 -10.27 3.31 -3.70
C SER A 263 -9.57 2.28 -2.81
N ASN A 264 -9.22 2.62 -1.57
CA ASN A 264 -8.64 1.69 -0.60
C ASN A 264 -9.54 0.47 -0.33
N MET A 265 -10.87 0.60 -0.47
CA MET A 265 -11.84 -0.50 -0.35
C MET A 265 -12.32 -1.01 -1.73
N GLY A 266 -11.81 -0.44 -2.83
CA GLY A 266 -12.28 -0.75 -4.19
C GLY A 266 -13.63 -0.11 -4.53
N ILE A 267 -13.99 1.01 -3.88
CA ILE A 267 -15.24 1.74 -4.15
C ILE A 267 -14.97 2.85 -5.18
N SER A 268 -15.73 2.86 -6.27
CA SER A 268 -15.53 3.82 -7.37
C SER A 268 -16.30 5.14 -7.23
N THR A 269 -17.44 5.16 -6.54
CA THR A 269 -18.33 6.35 -6.51
C THR A 269 -18.58 6.87 -5.11
N TYR A 270 -18.61 8.19 -4.96
CA TYR A 270 -18.96 8.86 -3.71
C TYR A 270 -20.38 8.50 -3.24
N MET A 271 -21.33 8.35 -4.17
CA MET A 271 -22.70 7.96 -3.86
C MET A 271 -22.81 6.59 -3.19
N SER A 272 -22.00 5.61 -3.62
CA SER A 272 -21.94 4.29 -2.97
C SER A 272 -21.25 4.34 -1.62
N TYR A 273 -20.32 5.30 -1.43
CA TYR A 273 -19.61 5.50 -0.18
C TYR A 273 -20.47 6.21 0.88
N THR A 274 -21.38 7.10 0.47
CA THR A 274 -22.25 7.85 1.39
C THR A 274 -23.16 6.91 2.18
N GLY A 275 -23.02 6.93 3.52
CA GLY A 275 -23.78 6.07 4.43
C GLY A 275 -23.28 4.63 4.54
N ALA A 276 -22.18 4.26 3.85
CA ALA A 276 -21.67 2.89 3.84
C ALA A 276 -20.87 2.51 5.11
N GLN A 277 -20.49 3.48 5.94
CA GLN A 277 -19.76 3.27 7.20
C GLN A 277 -18.49 2.41 7.06
N ILE A 278 -17.62 2.74 6.10
CA ILE A 278 -16.34 2.03 5.84
C ILE A 278 -15.27 2.41 6.89
N PHE A 279 -15.63 2.25 8.16
CA PHE A 279 -14.83 2.64 9.31
C PHE A 279 -14.96 1.65 10.47
N GLU A 280 -13.90 1.54 11.28
CA GLU A 280 -13.93 0.92 12.60
C GLU A 280 -13.79 2.00 13.68
N ALA A 281 -14.54 1.90 14.78
CA ALA A 281 -14.41 2.80 15.93
C ALA A 281 -13.48 2.21 16.99
N VAL A 282 -12.45 2.94 17.40
CA VAL A 282 -11.50 2.52 18.43
C VAL A 282 -11.60 3.42 19.67
N GLY A 283 -12.08 2.86 20.79
CA GLY A 283 -12.21 3.57 22.05
C GLY A 283 -13.52 4.34 22.22
N LEU A 284 -14.59 3.91 21.53
CA LEU A 284 -15.95 4.41 21.73
C LEU A 284 -16.79 3.32 22.41
N LYS A 285 -17.61 3.72 23.37
CA LYS A 285 -18.50 2.79 24.07
C LYS A 285 -19.56 2.22 23.13
N GLN A 286 -19.85 0.93 23.22
CA GLN A 286 -20.84 0.26 22.36
C GLN A 286 -22.20 0.95 22.39
N GLY A 287 -22.68 1.41 23.56
CA GLY A 287 -23.96 2.13 23.65
C GLY A 287 -24.01 3.47 22.90
N LEU A 288 -22.88 4.16 22.73
CA LEU A 288 -22.78 5.35 21.87
C LEU A 288 -22.86 4.95 20.40
N VAL A 289 -22.12 3.89 20.02
CA VAL A 289 -22.06 3.37 18.65
C VAL A 289 -23.42 2.83 18.22
N ASP A 290 -24.07 2.01 19.04
CA ASP A 290 -25.38 1.42 18.73
C ASP A 290 -26.45 2.49 18.49
N LYS A 291 -26.40 3.60 19.22
CA LYS A 291 -27.39 4.67 19.15
C LYS A 291 -27.15 5.64 17.99
N TYR A 292 -25.90 6.04 17.75
CA TYR A 292 -25.59 7.14 16.83
C TYR A 292 -24.78 6.72 15.61
N PHE A 293 -24.14 5.55 15.62
CA PHE A 293 -23.29 5.03 14.54
C PHE A 293 -23.62 3.56 14.25
N THR A 294 -24.91 3.23 14.24
CA THR A 294 -25.44 1.87 14.18
C THR A 294 -24.88 1.10 12.98
N GLY A 295 -24.24 -0.04 13.26
CA GLY A 295 -23.58 -0.90 12.27
C GLY A 295 -22.04 -0.81 12.30
N THR A 296 -21.48 0.23 12.90
CA THR A 296 -20.03 0.38 13.05
C THR A 296 -19.48 -0.57 14.12
N THR A 297 -18.36 -1.23 13.86
CA THR A 297 -17.72 -2.10 14.87
C THR A 297 -16.91 -1.26 15.86
N SER A 298 -16.97 -1.64 17.14
CA SER A 298 -16.00 -1.21 18.14
C SER A 298 -15.52 -2.39 18.99
N GLN A 299 -14.26 -2.80 18.78
CA GLN A 299 -13.68 -3.94 19.51
C GLN A 299 -13.19 -3.60 20.91
N VAL A 300 -12.91 -2.32 21.15
CA VAL A 300 -12.44 -1.78 22.42
C VAL A 300 -13.40 -0.69 22.85
N GLU A 301 -14.12 -0.95 23.95
CA GLU A 301 -14.98 0.03 24.62
C GLU A 301 -14.20 1.31 24.96
N GLY A 302 -14.88 2.38 25.33
CA GLY A 302 -14.19 3.60 25.76
C GLY A 302 -15.13 4.70 26.17
N ILE A 303 -14.98 5.86 25.54
CA ILE A 303 -15.75 7.05 25.91
C ILE A 303 -17.20 6.98 25.42
N GLY A 304 -18.14 7.49 26.23
CA GLY A 304 -19.53 7.64 25.85
C GLY A 304 -19.83 9.03 25.27
N VAL A 305 -21.11 9.30 24.99
CA VAL A 305 -21.55 10.58 24.41
C VAL A 305 -21.22 11.78 25.30
N PHE A 306 -21.29 11.60 26.62
CA PHE A 306 -20.99 12.67 27.58
C PHE A 306 -19.49 12.99 27.63
N GLU A 307 -18.63 11.98 27.53
CA GLU A 307 -17.18 12.20 27.46
C GLU A 307 -16.75 12.82 26.13
N VAL A 308 -17.39 12.44 25.02
CA VAL A 308 -17.21 13.12 23.72
C VAL A 308 -17.55 14.61 23.85
N MET A 309 -18.64 14.93 24.55
CA MET A 309 -19.04 16.32 24.75
C MET A 309 -18.16 17.07 25.75
N GLU A 310 -17.69 16.40 26.80
CA GLU A 310 -16.68 16.95 27.74
C GLU A 310 -15.42 17.37 26.99
N GLU A 311 -14.98 16.58 25.99
CA GLU A 311 -13.84 16.92 25.13
C GLU A 311 -14.07 18.22 24.36
N ALA A 312 -15.25 18.38 23.76
CA ALA A 312 -15.64 19.61 23.05
C ALA A 312 -15.76 20.81 24.00
N ILE A 313 -16.33 20.64 25.20
CA ILE A 313 -16.47 21.71 26.20
C ILE A 313 -15.09 22.16 26.73
N ARG A 314 -14.16 21.24 26.97
CA ARG A 314 -12.79 21.58 27.37
C ARG A 314 -12.09 22.44 26.33
N LEU A 315 -12.24 22.07 25.06
CA LEU A 315 -11.70 22.83 23.95
C LEU A 315 -12.35 24.21 23.83
N HIS A 316 -13.67 24.28 24.01
CA HIS A 316 -14.43 25.53 24.06
C HIS A 316 -13.93 26.47 25.14
N HIS A 317 -13.78 25.99 26.38
CA HIS A 317 -13.26 26.79 27.49
C HIS A 317 -11.83 27.27 27.24
N LYS A 318 -10.98 26.48 26.58
CA LYS A 318 -9.63 26.94 26.19
C LYS A 318 -9.69 28.06 25.16
N ALA A 319 -10.60 27.98 24.20
CA ALA A 319 -10.72 28.94 23.12
C ALA A 319 -11.29 30.30 23.55
N PHE A 320 -12.09 30.33 24.62
CA PHE A 320 -12.69 31.55 25.18
C PHE A 320 -12.14 31.89 26.58
N GLY A 321 -11.03 31.26 26.97
CA GLY A 321 -10.37 31.51 28.25
C GLY A 321 -9.26 32.56 28.14
N ASP A 322 -8.67 32.91 29.29
CA ASP A 322 -7.66 33.96 29.41
C ASP A 322 -6.21 33.46 29.31
N ASP A 323 -5.95 32.33 28.63
CA ASP A 323 -4.57 31.81 28.47
C ASP A 323 -3.74 32.81 27.63
N PRO A 324 -2.72 33.47 28.21
CA PRO A 324 -1.93 34.47 27.50
C PRO A 324 -1.18 33.90 26.29
N VAL A 325 -0.86 32.60 26.32
CA VAL A 325 -0.19 31.92 25.20
C VAL A 325 -1.16 31.76 24.05
N LEU A 326 -2.43 31.43 24.31
CA LEU A 326 -3.41 31.22 23.25
C LEU A 326 -4.11 32.51 22.80
N ALA A 327 -3.97 33.62 23.52
CA ALA A 327 -4.63 34.89 23.18
C ALA A 327 -4.41 35.35 21.72
N ASN A 328 -3.23 35.10 21.13
CA ASN A 328 -2.87 35.55 19.77
C ASN A 328 -2.30 34.44 18.88
N MET A 329 -2.36 33.17 19.28
CA MET A 329 -1.82 32.05 18.50
C MET A 329 -2.56 30.73 18.76
N LEU A 330 -2.49 29.82 17.80
CA LEU A 330 -3.00 28.46 17.96
C LEU A 330 -2.04 27.61 18.79
N ASP A 331 -2.54 26.53 19.40
CA ASP A 331 -1.69 25.51 20.03
C ASP A 331 -0.69 24.94 19.00
N ALA A 332 0.50 24.58 19.47
CA ALA A 332 1.58 24.11 18.61
C ALA A 332 1.25 22.78 17.91
N GLY A 333 0.26 22.00 18.40
CA GLY A 333 -0.03 20.66 17.91
C GLY A 333 0.94 19.65 18.51
N GLY A 334 1.46 18.74 17.69
CA GLY A 334 2.28 17.61 18.12
C GLY A 334 1.67 16.26 17.75
N ASP A 335 0.81 16.26 16.73
CA ASP A 335 0.28 15.03 16.15
C ASP A 335 1.26 14.49 15.11
N TYR A 336 1.76 15.34 14.21
CA TYR A 336 2.56 14.88 13.07
C TYR A 336 4.05 14.82 13.38
N ALA A 337 4.52 15.62 14.34
CA ALA A 337 5.91 15.64 14.78
C ALA A 337 6.04 15.92 16.27
N TYR A 338 7.07 15.34 16.90
CA TYR A 338 7.37 15.59 18.31
C TYR A 338 7.62 17.09 18.57
N ARG A 339 6.93 17.62 19.58
CA ARG A 339 7.12 18.96 20.13
C ARG A 339 7.20 18.85 21.65
N VAL A 340 8.06 19.66 22.27
CA VAL A 340 8.21 19.69 23.74
C VAL A 340 6.89 20.03 24.44
N ARG A 341 6.10 20.95 23.86
CA ARG A 341 4.76 21.33 24.35
C ARG A 341 3.64 20.66 23.57
N GLY A 342 3.91 19.56 22.86
CA GLY A 342 2.91 18.90 22.01
C GLY A 342 2.19 17.72 22.67
N ASP A 343 1.58 16.88 21.85
CA ASP A 343 1.13 15.56 22.28
C ASP A 343 2.34 14.63 22.49
N GLU A 344 2.09 13.52 23.18
CA GLU A 344 3.12 12.54 23.49
C GLU A 344 3.55 11.74 22.26
N HIS A 345 4.78 11.24 22.27
CA HIS A 345 5.30 10.31 21.26
C HIS A 345 6.08 9.17 21.93
N MET A 346 6.01 7.96 21.36
CA MET A 346 6.86 6.86 21.83
C MET A 346 8.33 7.12 21.53
N TRP A 347 8.65 7.72 20.38
CA TRP A 347 10.02 8.11 20.05
C TRP A 347 10.32 9.53 20.51
N THR A 348 10.88 9.66 21.71
CA THR A 348 11.41 10.92 22.23
C THR A 348 12.93 11.02 21.97
N PRO A 349 13.52 12.23 21.98
CA PRO A 349 14.96 12.41 21.89
C PRO A 349 15.74 11.56 22.92
N ASP A 350 15.23 11.46 24.15
CA ASP A 350 15.85 10.67 25.22
C ASP A 350 15.82 9.16 24.93
N ALA A 351 14.68 8.65 24.47
CA ALA A 351 14.56 7.23 24.09
C ALA A 351 15.51 6.87 22.94
N ILE A 352 15.61 7.75 21.93
CA ILE A 352 16.51 7.59 20.78
C ILE A 352 17.96 7.58 21.25
N ALA A 353 18.37 8.57 22.05
CA ALA A 353 19.74 8.69 22.53
C ALA A 353 20.16 7.50 23.40
N LYS A 354 19.29 7.04 24.30
CA LYS A 354 19.55 5.88 25.17
C LYS A 354 19.67 4.59 24.37
N LEU A 355 18.78 4.35 23.42
CA LEU A 355 18.85 3.17 22.55
C LEU A 355 20.17 3.16 21.77
N GLN A 356 20.49 4.25 21.07
CA GLN A 356 21.74 4.37 20.30
C GLN A 356 22.99 4.21 21.16
N HIS A 357 23.02 4.80 22.36
CA HIS A 357 24.15 4.66 23.27
C HIS A 357 24.33 3.22 23.76
N SER A 358 23.23 2.56 24.15
CA SER A 358 23.28 1.19 24.68
C SER A 358 23.83 0.19 23.67
N THR A 359 23.41 0.29 22.41
CA THR A 359 23.78 -0.66 21.35
C THR A 359 25.17 -0.42 20.80
N ARG A 360 25.61 0.85 20.72
CA ARG A 360 26.99 1.21 20.33
C ARG A 360 28.02 0.82 21.40
N SER A 361 27.66 0.97 22.68
CA SER A 361 28.57 0.65 23.79
C SER A 361 28.47 -0.81 24.27
N GLY A 362 27.51 -1.59 23.79
CA GLY A 362 27.27 -2.96 24.23
C GLY A 362 26.79 -3.07 25.69
N LYS A 363 26.16 -2.03 26.23
CA LYS A 363 25.76 -1.97 27.66
C LYS A 363 24.27 -2.24 27.86
N ILE A 364 23.95 -3.41 28.42
CA ILE A 364 22.57 -3.82 28.71
C ILE A 364 21.88 -2.93 29.75
N ASP A 365 22.58 -2.39 30.75
CA ASP A 365 21.96 -1.52 31.75
C ASP A 365 21.41 -0.23 31.14
N SER A 366 22.11 0.35 30.16
CA SER A 366 21.61 1.50 29.39
C SER A 366 20.41 1.11 28.50
N TYR A 367 20.37 -0.13 28.00
CA TYR A 367 19.18 -0.65 27.32
C TYR A 367 17.99 -0.78 28.28
N LYS A 368 18.19 -1.24 29.51
CA LYS A 368 17.12 -1.32 30.53
C LYS A 368 16.54 0.05 30.87
N GLU A 369 17.35 1.11 30.85
CA GLU A 369 16.85 2.49 30.96
C GLU A 369 15.98 2.88 29.76
N TYR A 370 16.44 2.59 28.53
CA TYR A 370 15.62 2.77 27.32
C TYR A 370 14.30 2.00 27.39
N ALA A 371 14.35 0.70 27.72
CA ALA A 371 13.18 -0.15 27.82
C ALA A 371 12.20 0.40 28.87
N ARG A 372 12.70 0.93 30.00
CA ARG A 372 11.86 1.59 31.00
C ARG A 372 11.17 2.84 30.44
N ILE A 373 11.85 3.69 29.67
CA ILE A 373 11.26 4.88 29.04
C ILE A 373 10.09 4.49 28.09
N ILE A 374 10.23 3.37 27.37
CA ILE A 374 9.21 2.88 26.43
C ILE A 374 8.06 2.15 27.16
N ASN A 375 8.39 1.29 28.12
CA ASN A 375 7.45 0.41 28.80
C ASN A 375 6.66 1.11 29.91
N ASP A 376 7.22 2.15 30.55
CA ASP A 376 6.52 2.92 31.59
C ASP A 376 5.50 3.89 30.96
N GLN A 377 4.31 3.36 30.72
CA GLN A 377 3.13 4.12 30.30
C GLN A 377 2.15 4.36 31.46
N THR A 378 2.67 4.38 32.71
CA THR A 378 1.86 4.59 33.92
C THR A 378 1.19 5.95 33.95
N LYS A 379 1.86 6.97 33.40
CA LYS A 379 1.38 8.36 33.29
C LYS A 379 1.20 8.83 31.85
N ARG A 380 1.96 8.22 30.91
CA ARG A 380 1.96 8.53 29.48
C ARG A 380 1.27 7.40 28.73
N HIS A 381 -0.06 7.40 28.71
CA HIS A 381 -0.82 6.35 28.02
C HIS A 381 -0.68 6.51 26.51
N MET A 382 -0.03 5.55 25.84
CA MET A 382 0.24 5.63 24.39
C MET A 382 -0.51 4.54 23.61
N THR A 383 -0.41 3.31 24.10
CA THR A 383 -0.80 2.09 23.38
C THR A 383 -1.71 1.22 24.24
N LEU A 384 -2.52 0.35 23.62
CA LEU A 384 -3.38 -0.59 24.36
C LEU A 384 -2.53 -1.52 25.24
N ARG A 385 -1.46 -2.10 24.68
CA ARG A 385 -0.52 -2.95 25.42
C ARG A 385 0.17 -2.28 26.60
N GLY A 386 0.28 -0.95 26.59
CA GLY A 386 0.78 -0.17 27.73
C GLY A 386 -0.10 -0.29 28.98
N LEU A 387 -1.37 -0.66 28.81
CA LEU A 387 -2.36 -0.85 29.87
C LEU A 387 -2.54 -2.33 30.27
N PHE A 388 -1.77 -3.26 29.69
CA PHE A 388 -1.85 -4.67 30.05
C PHE A 388 -0.94 -4.98 31.25
N GLU A 389 -1.44 -5.71 32.23
CA GLU A 389 -0.63 -6.34 33.28
C GLU A 389 -0.34 -7.80 32.90
N ILE A 390 0.84 -8.30 33.30
CA ILE A 390 1.22 -9.70 33.07
C ILE A 390 1.06 -10.47 34.37
N LYS A 391 0.29 -11.55 34.34
CA LYS A 391 0.07 -12.45 35.47
C LYS A 391 1.18 -13.51 35.51
N PRO A 392 1.66 -13.91 36.70
CA PRO A 392 2.50 -15.08 36.84
C PRO A 392 1.79 -16.35 36.37
N ALA A 393 2.46 -17.18 35.58
CA ALA A 393 1.99 -18.53 35.24
C ALA A 393 2.29 -19.53 36.38
N GLY A 394 3.28 -19.22 37.21
CA GLY A 394 3.72 -20.00 38.36
C GLY A 394 4.76 -19.23 39.19
N ALA A 395 5.49 -19.94 40.04
CA ALA A 395 6.63 -19.35 40.76
C ALA A 395 7.74 -18.95 39.77
N PRO A 396 8.46 -17.83 40.02
CA PRO A 396 9.61 -17.45 39.22
C PRO A 396 10.65 -18.58 39.13
N VAL A 397 11.33 -18.69 37.99
CA VAL A 397 12.35 -19.71 37.74
C VAL A 397 13.73 -19.07 37.58
N PRO A 398 14.83 -19.79 37.85
CA PRO A 398 16.18 -19.33 37.55
C PRO A 398 16.36 -19.00 36.06
N LEU A 399 17.04 -17.90 35.74
CA LEU A 399 17.21 -17.41 34.36
C LEU A 399 17.99 -18.41 33.48
N ASP A 400 18.90 -19.18 34.05
CA ASP A 400 19.67 -20.24 33.40
C ASP A 400 18.81 -21.45 32.98
N GLU A 401 17.63 -21.64 33.57
CA GLU A 401 16.65 -22.64 33.13
C GLU A 401 15.81 -22.16 31.94
N VAL A 402 15.76 -20.86 31.66
CA VAL A 402 15.06 -20.29 30.52
C VAL A 402 15.90 -20.46 29.26
N GLU A 403 15.26 -20.85 28.15
CA GLU A 403 15.96 -21.07 26.89
C GLU A 403 16.88 -19.91 26.48
N PRO A 404 18.05 -20.17 25.87
CA PRO A 404 19.05 -19.14 25.60
C PRO A 404 18.56 -18.04 24.64
N ALA A 405 19.08 -16.82 24.78
CA ALA A 405 18.70 -15.69 23.93
C ALA A 405 18.97 -15.95 22.44
N LYS A 406 20.02 -16.73 22.13
CA LYS A 406 20.35 -17.17 20.76
C LYS A 406 19.26 -18.00 20.07
N GLU A 407 18.36 -18.63 20.82
CA GLU A 407 17.21 -19.35 20.26
C GLU A 407 16.01 -18.41 20.07
N ILE A 408 15.80 -17.46 20.99
CA ILE A 408 14.75 -16.45 20.90
C ILE A 408 14.96 -15.50 19.72
N VAL A 409 16.19 -15.04 19.47
CA VAL A 409 16.49 -14.10 18.36
C VAL A 409 16.15 -14.66 16.97
N LYS A 410 16.08 -15.99 16.81
CA LYS A 410 15.67 -16.63 15.54
C LYS A 410 14.21 -16.36 15.19
N ARG A 411 13.40 -15.92 16.17
CA ARG A 411 12.01 -15.48 15.99
C ARG A 411 11.91 -14.03 15.53
N PHE A 412 13.03 -13.31 15.49
CA PHE A 412 13.04 -11.90 15.13
C PHE A 412 13.36 -11.73 13.65
N ALA A 413 12.60 -10.83 13.02
CA ALA A 413 12.83 -10.40 11.67
C ALA A 413 12.94 -8.87 11.60
N THR A 414 13.81 -8.34 10.76
CA THR A 414 13.72 -6.92 10.40
C THR A 414 12.53 -6.72 9.45
N GLY A 415 11.81 -5.62 9.63
CA GLY A 415 10.65 -5.28 8.80
C GLY A 415 11.05 -5.04 7.34
N ALA A 416 10.09 -5.23 6.44
CA ALA A 416 10.27 -5.02 5.01
C ALA A 416 10.52 -3.54 4.68
N MET A 417 11.78 -3.16 4.49
CA MET A 417 12.20 -1.79 4.19
C MET A 417 12.98 -1.79 2.89
N SER A 418 12.46 -1.14 1.85
CA SER A 418 13.02 -1.25 0.51
C SER A 418 14.36 -0.53 0.38
N LEU A 419 15.30 -1.17 -0.32
CA LEU A 419 16.45 -0.49 -0.90
C LEU A 419 15.94 0.61 -1.87
N GLY A 420 16.42 1.83 -1.66
CA GLY A 420 15.86 3.06 -2.26
C GLY A 420 15.13 3.91 -1.22
N SER A 421 14.29 3.30 -0.37
CA SER A 421 13.71 4.00 0.78
C SER A 421 14.79 4.28 1.84
N ILE A 422 15.56 3.24 2.16
CA ILE A 422 16.79 3.32 2.95
C ILE A 422 18.02 3.19 2.05
N SER A 423 19.16 3.68 2.53
CA SER A 423 20.44 3.61 1.83
C SER A 423 20.92 2.16 1.70
N THR A 424 21.82 1.93 0.74
CA THR A 424 22.48 0.63 0.55
C THR A 424 23.19 0.18 1.82
N GLU A 425 23.83 1.11 2.51
CA GLU A 425 24.58 0.85 3.74
C GLU A 425 23.67 0.41 4.89
N ALA A 426 22.54 1.08 5.10
CA ALA A 426 21.54 0.66 6.10
C ALA A 426 20.96 -0.71 5.75
N HIS A 427 20.55 -0.91 4.50
CA HIS A 427 19.91 -2.17 4.07
C HIS A 427 20.84 -3.39 4.24
N THR A 428 22.10 -3.25 3.84
CA THR A 428 23.11 -4.32 3.97
C THR A 428 23.53 -4.55 5.42
N THR A 429 23.62 -3.50 6.24
CA THR A 429 23.88 -3.60 7.69
C THR A 429 22.86 -4.49 8.38
N LEU A 430 21.56 -4.28 8.12
CA LEU A 430 20.49 -5.13 8.65
C LEU A 430 20.64 -6.58 8.20
N ALA A 431 20.93 -6.83 6.92
CA ALA A 431 21.07 -8.20 6.42
C ALA A 431 22.22 -8.95 7.08
N ILE A 432 23.40 -8.34 7.17
CA ILE A 432 24.58 -8.92 7.84
C ILE A 432 24.25 -9.25 9.30
N ALA A 433 23.69 -8.28 10.02
CA ALA A 433 23.38 -8.45 11.44
C ALA A 433 22.39 -9.60 11.70
N MET A 434 21.31 -9.67 10.92
CA MET A 434 20.30 -10.72 11.09
C MET A 434 20.84 -12.10 10.73
N ASN A 435 21.63 -12.21 9.67
CA ASN A 435 22.26 -13.46 9.27
C ASN A 435 23.25 -13.96 10.34
N ARG A 436 24.02 -13.08 10.98
CA ARG A 436 24.95 -13.44 12.06
C ARG A 436 24.25 -14.04 13.29
N ILE A 437 23.03 -13.62 13.60
CA ILE A 437 22.28 -14.09 14.77
C ILE A 437 21.29 -15.22 14.46
N GLY A 438 21.19 -15.64 13.19
CA GLY A 438 20.19 -16.62 12.75
C GLY A 438 18.75 -16.10 12.76
N GLY A 439 18.56 -14.79 12.86
CA GLY A 439 17.28 -14.14 12.60
C GLY A 439 17.09 -13.91 11.10
N LYS A 440 16.11 -13.10 10.72
CA LYS A 440 15.78 -12.86 9.30
C LYS A 440 15.80 -11.39 8.94
N SER A 441 16.35 -11.03 7.78
CA SER A 441 16.12 -9.72 7.18
C SER A 441 15.19 -9.82 5.97
N ASN A 442 14.55 -8.70 5.63
CA ASN A 442 13.57 -8.61 4.55
C ASN A 442 13.98 -7.54 3.53
N THR A 443 13.93 -7.89 2.24
CA THR A 443 14.31 -6.98 1.15
C THR A 443 13.46 -5.71 1.06
N GLY A 444 12.20 -5.78 1.49
CA GLY A 444 11.18 -4.84 1.06
C GLY A 444 10.91 -4.92 -0.45
N GLU A 445 10.17 -3.94 -0.96
CA GLU A 445 9.65 -3.90 -2.33
C GLU A 445 10.67 -3.44 -3.38
N GLY A 446 11.96 -3.33 -3.01
CA GLY A 446 12.96 -2.61 -3.82
C GLY A 446 13.79 -3.47 -4.76
N GLY A 447 13.58 -4.78 -4.79
CA GLY A 447 14.55 -5.74 -5.35
C GLY A 447 15.75 -5.96 -4.43
N GLU A 448 16.68 -6.81 -4.86
CA GLU A 448 17.96 -7.03 -4.19
C GLU A 448 19.04 -7.32 -5.24
N ASP A 449 20.24 -6.76 -5.03
CA ASP A 449 21.37 -6.95 -5.93
C ASP A 449 21.83 -8.42 -5.96
N PRO A 450 21.91 -9.07 -7.13
CA PRO A 450 22.33 -10.48 -7.22
C PRO A 450 23.72 -10.77 -6.67
N THR A 451 24.62 -9.78 -6.66
CA THR A 451 25.96 -9.93 -6.06
C THR A 451 25.89 -10.29 -4.58
N ARG A 452 24.81 -9.93 -3.88
CA ARG A 452 24.59 -10.23 -2.46
C ARG A 452 24.23 -11.69 -2.18
N PHE A 453 23.88 -12.47 -3.20
CA PHE A 453 23.51 -13.88 -3.04
C PHE A 453 24.73 -14.77 -2.79
N LEU A 454 25.92 -14.27 -3.16
CA LEU A 454 27.17 -14.99 -3.00
C LEU A 454 27.64 -14.97 -1.54
N PRO A 455 28.09 -16.12 -0.99
CA PRO A 455 28.66 -16.17 0.35
C PRO A 455 30.02 -15.47 0.40
N ILE A 456 30.30 -14.79 1.51
CA ILE A 456 31.62 -14.17 1.73
C ILE A 456 32.60 -15.25 2.21
N THR A 457 33.58 -15.57 1.37
CA THR A 457 34.58 -16.65 1.65
C THR A 457 35.90 -16.13 2.19
N LYS A 458 36.20 -14.84 2.00
CA LYS A 458 37.41 -14.18 2.47
C LYS A 458 37.06 -12.77 2.97
N PRO A 459 37.85 -12.19 3.89
CA PRO A 459 37.68 -10.80 4.28
C PRO A 459 37.71 -9.88 3.04
N THR A 460 36.74 -8.99 2.95
CA THR A 460 36.54 -8.08 1.82
C THR A 460 35.74 -6.86 2.28
N LYS A 461 35.50 -5.92 1.38
CA LYS A 461 34.71 -4.71 1.63
C LYS A 461 33.42 -4.72 0.84
N LEU A 462 32.40 -4.05 1.35
CA LEU A 462 31.12 -3.92 0.64
C LEU A 462 31.29 -3.26 -0.73
N SER A 463 32.18 -2.27 -0.83
CA SER A 463 32.50 -1.58 -2.09
C SER A 463 33.19 -2.48 -3.13
N GLU A 464 33.92 -3.51 -2.69
CA GLU A 464 34.56 -4.49 -3.58
C GLU A 464 33.55 -5.47 -4.18
N LEU A 465 32.41 -5.67 -3.54
CA LEU A 465 31.35 -6.57 -4.00
C LEU A 465 30.30 -5.86 -4.87
N ILE A 466 29.73 -4.76 -4.36
CA ILE A 466 28.63 -4.04 -5.03
C ILE A 466 29.16 -3.00 -6.03
N GLY A 467 30.41 -2.56 -5.84
CA GLY A 467 31.09 -1.57 -6.68
C GLY A 467 31.34 -0.25 -5.95
N ALA A 468 32.56 0.28 -6.08
CA ALA A 468 33.00 1.51 -5.41
C ALA A 468 32.21 2.76 -5.82
N SER A 469 31.59 2.77 -6.99
CA SER A 469 30.69 3.86 -7.44
C SER A 469 29.31 3.83 -6.78
N ARG A 470 28.94 2.72 -6.14
CA ARG A 470 27.60 2.50 -5.57
C ARG A 470 27.60 2.54 -4.03
N ILE A 471 28.77 2.53 -3.40
CA ILE A 471 28.95 2.52 -1.94
C ILE A 471 29.66 3.79 -1.48
N GLU A 472 29.03 4.53 -0.56
CA GLU A 472 29.54 5.81 -0.05
C GLU A 472 30.22 5.66 1.30
N ARG A 473 29.80 4.65 2.08
CA ARG A 473 30.39 4.31 3.36
C ARG A 473 30.61 2.81 3.41
N ASP A 474 31.87 2.41 3.44
CA ASP A 474 32.24 1.00 3.38
C ASP A 474 31.96 0.25 4.70
N ILE A 475 31.74 -1.05 4.57
CA ILE A 475 31.54 -2.00 5.66
C ILE A 475 32.52 -3.15 5.46
N ASP A 476 33.32 -3.44 6.49
CA ASP A 476 34.24 -4.59 6.46
C ASP A 476 33.45 -5.89 6.64
N LEU A 477 33.63 -6.83 5.72
CA LEU A 477 32.95 -8.12 5.70
C LEU A 477 33.93 -9.22 6.10
N SER A 478 33.48 -10.11 6.99
CA SER A 478 34.25 -11.26 7.46
C SER A 478 33.90 -12.51 6.67
N ALA A 479 34.82 -13.47 6.63
CA ALA A 479 34.51 -14.80 6.09
C ALA A 479 33.34 -15.43 6.88
N GLY A 480 32.32 -15.89 6.17
CA GLY A 480 31.08 -16.41 6.76
C GLY A 480 29.93 -15.39 6.84
N ASP A 481 30.19 -14.10 6.59
CA ASP A 481 29.10 -13.12 6.46
C ASP A 481 28.25 -13.39 5.21
N SER A 482 26.98 -12.97 5.28
CA SER A 482 26.06 -13.01 4.15
C SER A 482 25.27 -11.71 4.07
N LEU A 483 25.18 -11.16 2.86
CA LEU A 483 24.41 -9.95 2.54
C LEU A 483 23.01 -10.29 2.02
N ARG A 484 22.72 -11.57 1.76
CA ARG A 484 21.44 -12.06 1.24
C ARG A 484 20.36 -11.86 2.28
N SER A 485 19.27 -11.18 1.92
CA SER A 485 18.10 -11.13 2.78
C SER A 485 17.35 -12.46 2.76
N SER A 486 17.12 -13.08 3.92
CA SER A 486 16.42 -14.39 3.99
C SER A 486 14.99 -14.30 3.48
N ILE A 487 14.31 -13.16 3.71
CA ILE A 487 12.96 -12.89 3.26
C ILE A 487 12.99 -12.00 2.01
N LYS A 488 12.39 -12.48 0.92
CA LYS A 488 12.25 -11.77 -0.35
C LYS A 488 10.80 -11.33 -0.52
N GLN A 489 10.55 -10.05 -0.69
CA GLN A 489 9.18 -9.54 -0.84
C GLN A 489 8.71 -9.59 -2.31
N VAL A 490 7.43 -9.91 -2.51
CA VAL A 490 6.69 -9.77 -3.77
C VAL A 490 5.53 -8.83 -3.51
N ALA A 491 5.59 -7.63 -4.08
CA ALA A 491 4.59 -6.56 -3.95
C ALA A 491 4.05 -6.16 -5.33
N SER A 492 2.97 -5.37 -5.37
CA SER A 492 2.25 -4.98 -6.59
C SER A 492 3.13 -4.39 -7.70
N GLY A 493 4.22 -3.68 -7.37
CA GLY A 493 5.14 -3.14 -8.37
C GLY A 493 6.03 -4.18 -9.08
N ARG A 494 6.17 -5.38 -8.51
CA ARG A 494 7.07 -6.46 -8.97
C ARG A 494 8.52 -6.02 -9.25
N PHE A 495 9.00 -4.97 -8.58
CA PHE A 495 10.34 -4.45 -8.78
C PHE A 495 11.40 -5.49 -8.40
N GLY A 496 12.27 -5.83 -9.35
CA GLY A 496 13.39 -6.76 -9.16
C GLY A 496 12.99 -8.21 -8.86
N VAL A 497 11.75 -8.61 -9.16
CA VAL A 497 11.26 -9.97 -8.89
C VAL A 497 11.59 -10.92 -10.05
N THR A 498 12.83 -11.42 -10.08
CA THR A 498 13.31 -12.43 -11.05
C THR A 498 13.17 -13.86 -10.50
N THR A 499 13.26 -14.86 -11.38
CA THR A 499 13.38 -16.27 -10.94
C THR A 499 14.59 -16.49 -10.02
N GLU A 500 15.73 -15.83 -10.29
CA GLU A 500 16.93 -15.91 -9.43
C GLU A 500 16.69 -15.27 -8.06
N TYR A 501 16.00 -14.14 -8.00
CA TYR A 501 15.61 -13.46 -6.76
C TYR A 501 14.73 -14.38 -5.89
N LEU A 502 13.75 -15.05 -6.51
CA LEU A 502 12.87 -16.00 -5.82
C LEU A 502 13.60 -17.27 -5.38
N ALA A 503 14.50 -17.81 -6.21
CA ALA A 503 15.31 -18.99 -5.90
C ALA A 503 16.25 -18.76 -4.71
N ASN A 504 16.66 -17.51 -4.46
CA ASN A 504 17.53 -17.10 -3.35
C ASN A 504 16.78 -16.69 -2.07
N ALA A 505 15.50 -17.07 -1.93
CA ALA A 505 14.69 -16.85 -0.73
C ALA A 505 14.64 -18.06 0.21
N ASP A 506 14.64 -17.83 1.52
CA ASP A 506 14.20 -18.83 2.52
C ASP A 506 12.70 -18.67 2.83
N GLN A 507 12.21 -17.44 2.69
CA GLN A 507 10.79 -17.10 2.75
C GLN A 507 10.48 -16.06 1.68
N ILE A 508 9.36 -16.23 0.99
CA ILE A 508 8.84 -15.25 0.04
C ILE A 508 7.60 -14.60 0.68
N GLN A 509 7.61 -13.28 0.81
CA GLN A 509 6.52 -12.53 1.43
C GLN A 509 5.68 -11.79 0.40
N ILE A 510 4.44 -12.21 0.21
CA ILE A 510 3.41 -11.48 -0.52
C ILE A 510 2.97 -10.29 0.34
N LYS A 511 3.17 -9.07 -0.15
CA LYS A 511 2.79 -7.85 0.56
C LYS A 511 1.43 -7.36 0.09
N MET A 512 0.36 -7.75 0.80
CA MET A 512 -0.98 -7.21 0.52
C MET A 512 -1.08 -5.74 0.95
N ALA A 513 -0.58 -5.43 2.15
CA ALA A 513 -0.68 -4.08 2.70
C ALA A 513 0.47 -3.77 3.69
N GLN A 514 0.56 -2.51 4.12
CA GLN A 514 1.43 -2.06 5.21
C GLN A 514 0.68 -1.08 6.11
N GLY A 515 0.95 -1.10 7.41
CA GLY A 515 0.17 -0.33 8.40
C GLY A 515 0.13 1.18 8.18
N ALA A 516 1.18 1.77 7.60
CA ALA A 516 1.25 3.21 7.36
C ALA A 516 0.34 3.72 6.22
N LYS A 517 -0.09 2.82 5.33
CA LYS A 517 -0.90 3.11 4.14
C LYS A 517 -1.54 1.84 3.57
N PRO A 518 -2.45 1.22 4.32
CA PRO A 518 -3.16 0.07 3.83
C PRO A 518 -4.14 0.49 2.72
N GLY A 519 -4.40 -0.42 1.78
CA GLY A 519 -5.20 -0.12 0.57
C GLY A 519 -4.47 0.70 -0.51
N GLU A 520 -3.19 1.03 -0.32
CA GLU A 520 -2.39 1.83 -1.25
C GLU A 520 -1.06 1.17 -1.63
N GLY A 521 -0.46 1.62 -2.74
CA GLY A 521 0.82 1.13 -3.24
C GLY A 521 2.07 1.72 -2.56
N GLY A 522 3.20 1.04 -2.76
CA GLY A 522 4.53 1.57 -2.45
C GLY A 522 4.80 2.91 -3.14
N GLN A 523 5.55 3.80 -2.49
CA GLN A 523 5.91 5.11 -3.04
C GLN A 523 7.41 5.35 -2.84
N LEU A 524 8.10 5.64 -3.94
CA LEU A 524 9.48 6.10 -3.93
C LEU A 524 9.58 7.38 -4.77
N PRO A 525 9.86 8.54 -4.16
CA PRO A 525 10.04 9.80 -4.89
C PRO A 525 11.15 9.70 -5.93
N GLY A 526 10.96 10.32 -7.10
CA GLY A 526 11.87 10.18 -8.25
C GLY A 526 13.31 10.63 -7.97
N HIS A 527 13.48 11.67 -7.15
CA HIS A 527 14.80 12.13 -6.71
C HIS A 527 15.53 11.16 -5.74
N LYS A 528 14.91 10.02 -5.39
CA LYS A 528 15.54 8.87 -4.71
C LYS A 528 15.77 7.69 -5.64
N VAL A 529 15.37 7.77 -6.90
CA VAL A 529 15.63 6.74 -7.91
C VAL A 529 16.95 7.11 -8.58
N SER A 530 18.06 6.83 -7.90
CA SER A 530 19.40 6.95 -8.50
C SER A 530 19.60 5.92 -9.62
N GLU A 531 20.70 6.02 -10.38
CA GLU A 531 21.09 5.00 -11.37
C GLU A 531 21.00 3.58 -10.78
N TYR A 532 21.60 3.38 -9.61
CA TYR A 532 21.62 2.07 -8.98
C TYR A 532 20.22 1.57 -8.58
N ILE A 533 19.36 2.44 -8.09
CA ILE A 533 17.98 2.08 -7.75
C ILE A 533 17.17 1.81 -9.03
N GLY A 534 17.39 2.58 -10.10
CA GLY A 534 16.79 2.32 -11.41
C GLY A 534 17.19 0.95 -11.96
N TYR A 535 18.47 0.61 -11.89
CA TYR A 535 19.02 -0.71 -12.25
C TYR A 535 18.33 -1.85 -11.49
N LEU A 536 18.27 -1.79 -10.15
CA LEU A 536 17.68 -2.85 -9.32
C LEU A 536 16.19 -3.06 -9.57
N ARG A 537 15.49 -2.00 -9.97
CA ARG A 537 14.03 -2.02 -10.15
C ARG A 537 13.62 -2.18 -11.61
N HIS A 538 14.58 -2.25 -12.53
CA HIS A 538 14.33 -2.22 -13.97
C HIS A 538 13.41 -1.05 -14.35
N SER A 539 13.79 0.13 -13.84
CA SER A 539 13.03 1.37 -13.99
C SER A 539 13.94 2.52 -14.42
N VAL A 540 13.33 3.59 -14.91
CA VAL A 540 14.03 4.78 -15.40
C VAL A 540 14.57 5.62 -14.21
N PRO A 541 15.88 5.94 -14.15
CA PRO A 541 16.44 6.83 -13.13
C PRO A 541 15.74 8.20 -13.10
N GLY A 542 15.57 8.76 -11.90
CA GLY A 542 14.92 10.06 -11.67
C GLY A 542 13.38 10.05 -11.70
N VAL A 543 12.75 8.99 -12.20
CA VAL A 543 11.29 8.88 -12.30
C VAL A 543 10.68 8.35 -11.00
N GLY A 544 9.64 9.02 -10.51
CA GLY A 544 8.93 8.58 -9.29
C GLY A 544 8.22 7.26 -9.49
N LEU A 545 8.37 6.34 -8.52
CA LEU A 545 7.75 5.02 -8.56
C LEU A 545 6.59 4.97 -7.57
N ILE A 546 5.37 5.00 -8.10
CA ILE A 546 4.15 4.71 -7.35
C ILE A 546 3.67 3.35 -7.84
N SER A 547 3.69 2.36 -6.95
CA SER A 547 3.17 1.02 -7.28
C SER A 547 1.65 1.05 -7.38
N PRO A 548 1.04 0.16 -8.18
CA PRO A 548 -0.40 -0.03 -8.14
C PRO A 548 -0.85 -0.37 -6.70
N PRO A 549 -2.01 0.12 -6.23
CA PRO A 549 -2.56 -0.33 -4.95
C PRO A 549 -2.82 -1.84 -4.90
N PRO A 550 -3.48 -2.47 -5.91
CA PRO A 550 -3.68 -3.91 -5.89
C PRO A 550 -2.48 -4.67 -6.47
N HIS A 551 -2.38 -5.93 -6.07
CA HIS A 551 -1.73 -6.92 -6.91
C HIS A 551 -2.67 -7.25 -8.07
N HIS A 552 -2.27 -7.01 -9.33
CA HIS A 552 -3.13 -7.29 -10.49
C HIS A 552 -3.36 -8.80 -10.73
N ASP A 553 -2.65 -9.65 -9.99
CA ASP A 553 -2.83 -11.09 -9.93
C ASP A 553 -3.46 -11.58 -8.61
N ILE A 554 -4.10 -10.68 -7.86
CA ILE A 554 -4.87 -11.00 -6.64
C ILE A 554 -6.13 -10.12 -6.59
N TYR A 555 -7.22 -10.58 -7.19
CA TYR A 555 -8.53 -9.94 -7.10
C TYR A 555 -9.51 -10.69 -6.18
N SER A 556 -9.09 -11.83 -5.67
CA SER A 556 -9.87 -12.71 -4.80
C SER A 556 -8.95 -13.63 -3.98
N ILE A 557 -9.54 -14.43 -3.10
CA ILE A 557 -8.80 -15.40 -2.28
C ILE A 557 -8.21 -16.55 -3.11
N GLU A 558 -8.88 -16.96 -4.18
CA GLU A 558 -8.42 -17.98 -5.12
C GLU A 558 -7.23 -17.50 -5.95
N ASP A 559 -7.18 -16.20 -6.28
CA ASP A 559 -6.02 -15.60 -6.95
C ASP A 559 -4.82 -15.53 -6.02
N LEU A 560 -5.02 -15.21 -4.72
CA LEU A 560 -3.97 -15.33 -3.72
C LEU A 560 -3.46 -16.77 -3.64
N ALA A 561 -4.35 -17.76 -3.62
CA ALA A 561 -3.97 -19.17 -3.63
C ALA A 561 -3.16 -19.53 -4.88
N GLN A 562 -3.50 -18.94 -6.03
CA GLN A 562 -2.74 -19.10 -7.27
C GLN A 562 -1.34 -18.47 -7.16
N LEU A 563 -1.19 -17.25 -6.64
CA LEU A 563 0.14 -16.66 -6.44
C LEU A 563 0.98 -17.44 -5.41
N ILE A 564 0.37 -17.95 -4.33
CA ILE A 564 1.08 -18.84 -3.38
C ILE A 564 1.59 -20.07 -4.12
N HIS A 565 0.75 -20.68 -4.97
CA HIS A 565 1.15 -21.82 -5.81
C HIS A 565 2.30 -21.44 -6.76
N ASP A 566 2.23 -20.27 -7.41
CA ASP A 566 3.27 -19.79 -8.32
C ASP A 566 4.63 -19.65 -7.64
N LEU A 567 4.65 -18.96 -6.50
CA LEU A 567 5.88 -18.70 -5.75
C LEU A 567 6.45 -19.99 -5.16
N LYS A 568 5.60 -20.91 -4.73
CA LYS A 568 6.04 -22.22 -4.23
C LYS A 568 6.60 -23.11 -5.34
N ASN A 569 6.07 -23.03 -6.57
CA ASN A 569 6.68 -23.73 -7.71
C ASN A 569 8.02 -23.07 -8.09
N ALA A 570 8.13 -21.75 -8.07
CA ALA A 570 9.38 -21.04 -8.37
C ALA A 570 10.50 -21.39 -7.37
N ASN A 571 10.16 -21.59 -6.10
CA ASN A 571 11.07 -22.07 -5.08
C ASN A 571 10.38 -23.03 -4.10
N PRO A 572 10.46 -24.36 -4.33
CA PRO A 572 9.83 -25.36 -3.47
C PRO A 572 10.30 -25.38 -2.02
N LYS A 573 11.51 -24.84 -1.75
CA LYS A 573 12.10 -24.81 -0.40
C LYS A 573 11.66 -23.61 0.42
N ALA A 574 11.29 -22.49 -0.22
CA ALA A 574 10.91 -21.28 0.50
C ALA A 574 9.54 -21.42 1.16
N SER A 575 9.38 -20.86 2.36
CA SER A 575 8.05 -20.67 2.97
C SER A 575 7.33 -19.47 2.32
N ILE A 576 6.01 -19.52 2.19
CA ILE A 576 5.22 -18.40 1.65
C ILE A 576 4.54 -17.65 2.79
N SER A 577 4.88 -16.37 2.93
CA SER A 577 4.30 -15.44 3.91
C SER A 577 3.31 -14.49 3.23
N VAL A 578 2.19 -14.19 3.88
CA VAL A 578 1.27 -13.12 3.46
C VAL A 578 1.25 -12.01 4.52
N LYS A 579 1.58 -10.78 4.13
CA LYS A 579 1.56 -9.63 5.02
C LYS A 579 0.23 -8.87 4.92
N LEU A 580 -0.54 -8.93 5.99
CA LEU A 580 -1.81 -8.25 6.21
C LEU A 580 -1.64 -7.08 7.17
N VAL A 581 -2.64 -6.21 7.24
CA VAL A 581 -2.72 -5.11 8.21
C VAL A 581 -3.92 -5.33 9.11
N SER A 582 -3.75 -5.02 10.39
CA SER A 582 -4.79 -5.15 11.40
C SER A 582 -5.96 -4.22 11.11
N GLU A 583 -7.16 -4.79 11.06
CA GLU A 583 -8.48 -4.14 11.04
C GLU A 583 -9.50 -5.20 11.48
N VAL A 584 -10.72 -4.79 11.82
CA VAL A 584 -11.82 -5.74 12.04
C VAL A 584 -12.01 -6.67 10.84
N GLY A 585 -12.11 -7.98 11.09
CA GLY A 585 -12.33 -8.99 10.04
C GLY A 585 -11.05 -9.64 9.53
N VAL A 586 -9.87 -9.12 9.91
CA VAL A 586 -8.57 -9.70 9.52
C VAL A 586 -8.42 -11.16 9.92
N GLY A 587 -9.08 -11.61 11.01
CA GLY A 587 -9.05 -13.02 11.41
C GLY A 587 -9.73 -13.93 10.39
N THR A 588 -10.81 -13.47 9.76
CA THR A 588 -11.49 -14.17 8.66
C THR A 588 -10.60 -14.25 7.43
N VAL A 589 -9.95 -13.12 7.07
CA VAL A 589 -8.98 -13.08 5.97
C VAL A 589 -7.81 -14.04 6.23
N ALA A 590 -7.25 -14.05 7.44
CA ALA A 590 -6.17 -14.95 7.83
C ALA A 590 -6.56 -16.43 7.75
N ALA A 591 -7.81 -16.77 8.08
CA ALA A 591 -8.33 -18.13 7.88
C ALA A 591 -8.41 -18.50 6.39
N GLY A 592 -8.81 -17.56 5.53
CA GLY A 592 -8.74 -17.70 4.07
C GLY A 592 -7.29 -17.92 3.60
N VAL A 593 -6.36 -17.11 4.06
CA VAL A 593 -4.91 -17.19 3.76
C VAL A 593 -4.33 -18.57 4.12
N ALA A 594 -4.68 -19.12 5.29
CA ALA A 594 -4.26 -20.46 5.68
C ALA A 594 -4.86 -21.55 4.78
N LYS A 595 -6.14 -21.42 4.38
CA LYS A 595 -6.79 -22.33 3.41
C LYS A 595 -6.18 -22.22 2.01
N ALA A 596 -5.76 -21.03 1.62
CA ALA A 596 -5.01 -20.73 0.39
C ALA A 596 -3.56 -21.25 0.41
N LYS A 597 -3.18 -21.97 1.48
CA LYS A 597 -1.91 -22.69 1.65
C LYS A 597 -0.70 -21.84 2.04
N ALA A 598 -0.87 -20.62 2.52
CA ALA A 598 0.25 -19.86 3.08
C ALA A 598 0.88 -20.60 4.27
N ASP A 599 2.22 -20.61 4.34
CA ASP A 599 2.97 -21.19 5.47
C ASP A 599 3.05 -20.20 6.64
N HIS A 600 2.90 -18.90 6.35
CA HIS A 600 3.12 -17.81 7.28
C HIS A 600 2.18 -16.63 7.03
N VAL A 601 1.75 -15.93 8.09
CA VAL A 601 0.97 -14.68 8.01
C VAL A 601 1.56 -13.63 8.94
N VAL A 602 1.70 -12.40 8.45
CA VAL A 602 2.09 -11.24 9.26
C VAL A 602 0.87 -10.38 9.51
N ILE A 603 0.61 -10.02 10.77
CA ILE A 603 -0.36 -8.98 11.15
C ILE A 603 0.40 -7.72 11.52
N ALA A 604 0.30 -6.70 10.67
CA ALA A 604 0.95 -5.40 10.87
C ALA A 604 0.00 -4.41 11.55
N GLY A 605 0.48 -3.69 12.57
CA GLY A 605 -0.27 -2.60 13.21
C GLY A 605 -0.26 -1.31 12.40
N HIS A 606 -1.30 -0.48 12.58
CA HIS A 606 -1.42 0.86 11.96
C HIS A 606 -0.21 1.78 12.21
N ASP A 607 0.54 1.51 13.27
CA ASP A 607 1.67 2.30 13.75
C ASP A 607 2.99 1.99 13.02
N GLY A 608 2.98 1.03 12.08
CA GLY A 608 4.12 0.65 11.25
C GLY A 608 4.76 1.83 10.49
N GLY A 609 6.09 1.75 10.27
CA GLY A 609 6.84 2.80 9.59
C GLY A 609 6.68 2.84 8.07
N THR A 610 7.01 3.97 7.45
CA THR A 610 7.10 4.13 5.98
C THR A 610 8.15 5.17 5.59
N GLY A 611 8.76 5.01 4.41
CA GLY A 611 9.63 6.04 3.85
C GLY A 611 8.88 7.20 3.19
N ALA A 612 7.69 6.94 2.66
CA ALA A 612 6.82 7.93 2.01
C ALA A 612 5.36 7.44 1.99
N SER A 613 4.43 8.28 2.43
CA SER A 613 2.99 8.02 2.42
C SER A 613 2.19 9.31 2.61
N PRO A 614 0.95 9.40 2.12
CA PRO A 614 0.05 10.47 2.54
C PRO A 614 -0.10 10.50 4.07
N LEU A 615 -0.15 11.71 4.64
CA LEU A 615 -0.27 11.88 6.09
C LEU A 615 -1.60 11.36 6.64
N SER A 616 -2.69 11.50 5.87
CA SER A 616 -4.00 11.01 6.28
C SER A 616 -4.00 9.49 6.48
N SER A 617 -3.30 8.74 5.62
CA SER A 617 -3.20 7.28 5.72
C SER A 617 -2.38 6.85 6.94
N ILE A 618 -1.22 7.50 7.19
CA ILE A 618 -0.40 7.25 8.39
C ILE A 618 -1.22 7.45 9.66
N LYS A 619 -2.09 8.47 9.66
CA LYS A 619 -2.81 8.88 10.86
C LYS A 619 -4.13 8.18 11.07
N HIS A 620 -4.81 7.71 10.02
CA HIS A 620 -6.23 7.34 10.11
C HIS A 620 -6.59 5.97 9.54
N ALA A 621 -5.66 5.24 8.91
CA ALA A 621 -5.96 3.94 8.31
C ALA A 621 -5.37 2.77 9.12
N GLY A 622 -6.14 1.69 9.24
CA GLY A 622 -5.78 0.51 10.04
C GLY A 622 -5.93 0.66 11.56
N SER A 623 -5.81 -0.47 12.25
CA SER A 623 -6.05 -0.63 13.68
C SER A 623 -4.81 -1.13 14.45
N PRO A 624 -4.78 -1.02 15.79
CA PRO A 624 -3.69 -1.55 16.62
C PRO A 624 -3.51 -3.05 16.42
N TRP A 625 -2.26 -3.52 16.34
CA TRP A 625 -1.96 -4.92 16.09
C TRP A 625 -2.46 -5.83 17.22
N GLU A 626 -2.64 -5.32 18.44
CA GLU A 626 -3.20 -6.07 19.55
C GLU A 626 -4.60 -6.62 19.21
N LEU A 627 -5.40 -5.86 18.44
CA LEU A 627 -6.73 -6.26 18.01
C LEU A 627 -6.66 -7.34 16.93
N GLY A 628 -5.97 -7.04 15.82
CA GLY A 628 -5.89 -7.97 14.69
C GLY A 628 -5.15 -9.26 15.02
N LEU A 629 -4.11 -9.21 15.87
CA LEU A 629 -3.38 -10.40 16.31
C LEU A 629 -4.28 -11.31 17.14
N ALA A 630 -5.02 -10.75 18.11
CA ALA A 630 -5.96 -11.52 18.92
C ALA A 630 -7.07 -12.12 18.06
N GLU A 631 -7.68 -11.33 17.16
CA GLU A 631 -8.71 -11.82 16.24
C GLU A 631 -8.19 -12.94 15.33
N THR A 632 -6.98 -12.80 14.81
CA THR A 632 -6.30 -13.82 13.98
C THR A 632 -6.08 -15.11 14.77
N GLN A 633 -5.51 -15.01 15.97
CA GLN A 633 -5.28 -16.15 16.84
C GLN A 633 -6.58 -16.88 17.17
N GLN A 634 -7.60 -16.14 17.61
CA GLN A 634 -8.90 -16.68 17.98
C GLN A 634 -9.55 -17.39 16.79
N THR A 635 -9.58 -16.75 15.62
CA THR A 635 -10.25 -17.28 14.42
C THR A 635 -9.55 -18.52 13.87
N LEU A 636 -8.22 -18.52 13.80
CA LEU A 636 -7.44 -19.67 13.32
C LEU A 636 -7.59 -20.88 14.26
N VAL A 637 -7.64 -20.66 15.57
CA VAL A 637 -7.86 -21.72 16.56
C VAL A 637 -9.29 -22.27 16.45
N MET A 638 -10.30 -21.40 16.37
CA MET A 638 -11.71 -21.81 16.18
C MET A 638 -11.91 -22.67 14.93
N ASN A 639 -11.18 -22.37 13.84
CA ASN A 639 -11.24 -23.10 12.59
C ASN A 639 -10.27 -24.29 12.49
N ARG A 640 -9.49 -24.59 13.53
CA ARG A 640 -8.46 -25.66 13.54
C ARG A 640 -7.42 -25.50 12.43
N LEU A 641 -7.05 -24.26 12.12
CA LEU A 641 -6.05 -23.89 11.12
C LEU A 641 -4.73 -23.42 11.75
N ARG A 642 -4.75 -23.02 13.03
CA ARG A 642 -3.60 -22.39 13.70
C ARG A 642 -2.32 -23.23 13.70
N SER A 643 -2.42 -24.56 13.75
CA SER A 643 -1.24 -25.44 13.75
C SER A 643 -0.46 -25.42 12.44
N ARG A 644 -1.10 -25.05 11.32
CA ARG A 644 -0.55 -25.14 9.96
C ARG A 644 0.14 -23.88 9.47
N ILE A 645 -0.07 -22.76 10.18
CA ILE A 645 0.41 -21.45 9.76
C ILE A 645 1.14 -20.77 10.91
N ARG A 646 2.30 -20.23 10.60
CA ARG A 646 3.09 -19.42 11.53
C ARG A 646 2.59 -17.98 11.51
N VAL A 647 2.38 -17.38 12.69
CA VAL A 647 1.86 -16.03 12.83
C VAL A 647 2.99 -15.10 13.30
N GLN A 648 3.28 -14.07 12.52
CA GLN A 648 4.17 -12.98 12.91
C GLN A 648 3.36 -11.72 13.19
N VAL A 649 3.84 -10.91 14.13
CA VAL A 649 3.31 -9.57 14.38
C VAL A 649 4.38 -8.51 14.13
N ASP A 650 4.01 -7.39 13.52
CA ASP A 650 4.83 -6.18 13.45
C ASP A 650 4.01 -4.92 13.73
N GLY A 651 4.68 -3.80 13.97
CA GLY A 651 4.03 -2.54 14.38
C GLY A 651 4.66 -1.99 15.64
N GLN A 652 5.60 -1.05 15.47
CA GLN A 652 6.27 -0.36 16.58
C GLN A 652 6.82 -1.25 17.72
N MET A 653 7.17 -2.50 17.43
CA MET A 653 7.88 -3.41 18.36
C MET A 653 9.23 -2.81 18.73
N LYS A 654 9.50 -2.66 20.03
CA LYS A 654 10.67 -1.94 20.55
C LYS A 654 11.43 -2.69 21.64
N THR A 655 10.71 -3.38 22.53
CA THR A 655 11.27 -3.98 23.75
C THR A 655 10.94 -5.47 23.86
N GLY A 656 11.62 -6.18 24.78
CA GLY A 656 11.27 -7.56 25.11
C GLY A 656 9.87 -7.70 25.69
N ARG A 657 9.36 -6.65 26.36
CA ARG A 657 7.97 -6.60 26.81
C ARG A 657 6.96 -6.65 25.65
N ASP A 658 7.20 -5.92 24.56
CA ASP A 658 6.35 -5.98 23.37
C ASP A 658 6.29 -7.40 22.79
N VAL A 659 7.47 -8.06 22.70
CA VAL A 659 7.59 -9.45 22.23
C VAL A 659 6.79 -10.41 23.11
N LEU A 660 6.91 -10.27 24.44
CA LEU A 660 6.17 -11.12 25.37
C LEU A 660 4.65 -10.95 25.20
N ILE A 661 4.14 -9.72 25.09
CA ILE A 661 2.71 -9.49 24.86
C ILE A 661 2.28 -10.10 23.52
N GLY A 662 3.05 -9.89 22.45
CA GLY A 662 2.73 -10.47 21.15
C GLY A 662 2.68 -12.00 21.20
N ALA A 663 3.60 -12.65 21.92
CA ALA A 663 3.57 -14.09 22.13
C ALA A 663 2.29 -14.54 22.86
N LEU A 664 1.95 -13.88 23.99
CA LEU A 664 0.75 -14.18 24.78
C LEU A 664 -0.55 -14.02 23.96
N LEU A 665 -0.58 -13.06 23.02
CA LEU A 665 -1.70 -12.86 22.09
C LEU A 665 -1.70 -13.83 20.90
N GLY A 666 -0.61 -14.57 20.65
CA GLY A 666 -0.59 -15.68 19.70
C GLY A 666 0.50 -15.65 18.63
N ALA A 667 1.44 -14.69 18.66
CA ALA A 667 2.51 -14.62 17.66
C ALA A 667 3.63 -15.66 17.93
N ASP A 668 4.09 -16.30 16.86
CA ASP A 668 5.29 -17.16 16.84
C ASP A 668 6.57 -16.37 16.57
N GLU A 669 6.47 -15.25 15.82
CA GLU A 669 7.57 -14.41 15.33
C GLU A 669 7.27 -12.90 15.41
N PHE A 670 8.31 -12.07 15.34
CA PHE A 670 8.24 -10.63 15.64
C PHE A 670 9.03 -9.79 14.64
N GLY A 671 8.37 -8.81 14.03
CA GLY A 671 8.95 -7.88 13.07
C GLY A 671 9.37 -6.53 13.69
N PHE A 672 10.61 -6.11 13.42
CA PHE A 672 11.18 -4.85 13.92
C PHE A 672 11.67 -3.97 12.77
N ALA A 673 11.11 -2.77 12.62
CA ALA A 673 11.52 -1.84 11.56
C ALA A 673 12.19 -0.58 12.13
N THR A 674 11.42 0.28 12.79
CA THR A 674 11.92 1.59 13.25
C THR A 674 13.02 1.49 14.30
N ALA A 675 12.92 0.57 15.27
CA ALA A 675 13.94 0.45 16.32
C ALA A 675 15.33 0.07 15.76
N PRO A 676 15.47 -0.94 14.88
CA PRO A 676 16.74 -1.18 14.16
C PRO A 676 17.25 0.03 13.38
N LEU A 677 16.39 0.80 12.69
CA LEU A 677 16.83 2.03 12.01
C LEU A 677 17.33 3.10 12.99
N VAL A 678 16.72 3.21 14.18
CA VAL A 678 17.19 4.10 15.26
C VAL A 678 18.56 3.66 15.74
N VAL A 679 18.78 2.35 15.90
CA VAL A 679 20.08 1.75 16.25
C VAL A 679 21.15 2.07 15.21
N GLU A 680 20.81 2.05 13.93
CA GLU A 680 21.70 2.44 12.82
C GLU A 680 21.98 3.95 12.76
N GLY A 681 21.21 4.78 13.47
CA GLY A 681 21.46 6.21 13.63
C GLY A 681 20.27 7.12 13.36
N CYS A 682 19.09 6.60 12.99
CA CYS A 682 17.91 7.42 12.77
C CYS A 682 17.57 8.27 14.02
N ILE A 683 17.33 9.57 13.79
CA ILE A 683 16.98 10.56 14.82
C ILE A 683 15.51 11.00 14.75
N MET A 684 14.65 10.25 14.05
CA MET A 684 13.21 10.52 13.90
C MET A 684 12.86 11.91 13.36
N MET A 685 13.64 12.43 12.40
CA MET A 685 13.38 13.73 11.76
C MET A 685 12.13 13.74 10.85
N ARG A 686 11.64 12.57 10.41
CA ARG A 686 10.46 12.38 9.54
C ARG A 686 10.55 13.06 8.17
N LYS A 687 11.75 13.13 7.60
CA LYS A 687 12.03 13.65 6.25
C LYS A 687 12.52 12.57 5.28
N CYS A 688 12.15 11.32 5.51
CA CYS A 688 12.63 10.18 4.73
C CYS A 688 12.25 10.28 3.24
N HIS A 689 11.09 10.88 2.96
CA HIS A 689 10.54 11.12 1.63
C HIS A 689 11.22 12.29 0.88
N LEU A 690 11.97 13.15 1.58
CA LEU A 690 12.62 14.33 0.98
C LEU A 690 14.08 14.07 0.57
N ASN A 691 14.57 12.85 0.74
CA ASN A 691 15.97 12.47 0.49
C ASN A 691 17.02 13.24 1.33
N THR A 692 16.60 13.96 2.37
CA THR A 692 17.46 14.84 3.18
C THR A 692 17.80 14.26 4.54
N CYS A 693 17.94 12.93 4.64
CA CYS A 693 18.27 12.26 5.90
C CYS A 693 19.65 12.70 6.40
N PRO A 694 19.77 13.36 7.56
CA PRO A 694 21.04 13.96 8.00
C PRO A 694 22.09 12.93 8.46
N VAL A 695 21.70 11.67 8.62
CA VAL A 695 22.49 10.57 9.20
C VAL A 695 22.70 9.41 8.22
N GLY A 696 22.41 9.61 6.93
CA GLY A 696 22.70 8.61 5.89
C GLY A 696 21.84 7.34 5.91
N VAL A 697 20.74 7.30 6.68
CA VAL A 697 19.86 6.12 6.77
C VAL A 697 18.82 6.08 5.65
N ALA A 698 17.97 7.12 5.53
CA ALA A 698 16.83 7.14 4.60
C ALA A 698 17.04 8.09 3.41
N THR A 699 18.17 7.96 2.72
CA THR A 699 18.59 8.84 1.63
C THR A 699 19.43 8.09 0.59
N GLN A 700 19.32 8.51 -0.67
CA GLN A 700 20.18 8.13 -1.78
C GLN A 700 21.17 9.24 -2.17
N ASP A 701 21.15 10.39 -1.49
CA ASP A 701 22.13 11.46 -1.68
C ASP A 701 23.53 10.99 -1.23
N PRO A 702 24.54 11.01 -2.11
CA PRO A 702 25.90 10.57 -1.78
C PRO A 702 26.51 11.29 -0.57
N ALA A 703 26.37 12.62 -0.51
CA ALA A 703 26.96 13.43 0.54
C ALA A 703 26.33 13.14 1.91
N LEU A 704 25.05 12.79 1.95
CA LEU A 704 24.36 12.38 3.16
C LEU A 704 24.62 10.92 3.54
N ARG A 705 24.73 10.01 2.56
CA ARG A 705 25.10 8.60 2.80
C ARG A 705 26.48 8.45 3.42
N ARG A 706 27.44 9.30 3.07
CA ARG A 706 28.76 9.37 3.75
C ARG A 706 28.68 9.60 5.26
N LYS A 707 27.56 10.13 5.78
CA LYS A 707 27.33 10.35 7.21
C LYS A 707 26.81 9.13 7.95
N PHE A 708 26.55 8.02 7.24
CA PHE A 708 26.09 6.78 7.85
C PHE A 708 27.13 6.22 8.83
N SER A 709 26.67 5.84 10.02
CA SER A 709 27.52 5.35 11.12
C SER A 709 27.00 4.07 11.78
N GLY A 710 25.91 3.50 11.25
CA GLY A 710 25.42 2.19 11.67
C GLY A 710 26.44 1.10 11.40
N GLN A 711 26.45 0.06 12.25
CA GLN A 711 27.32 -1.11 12.12
C GLN A 711 26.51 -2.36 12.48
N PRO A 712 26.79 -3.52 11.87
CA PRO A 712 26.05 -4.75 12.14
C PRO A 712 26.04 -5.12 13.63
N GLU A 713 27.14 -4.88 14.34
CA GLU A 713 27.31 -5.19 15.77
C GLU A 713 26.31 -4.42 16.64
N HIS A 714 25.96 -3.18 16.27
CA HIS A 714 24.96 -2.40 17.01
C HIS A 714 23.58 -3.06 16.93
N VAL A 715 23.21 -3.54 15.75
CA VAL A 715 21.94 -4.23 15.49
C VAL A 715 21.92 -5.60 16.18
N VAL A 716 23.03 -6.34 16.14
CA VAL A 716 23.21 -7.59 16.89
C VAL A 716 22.99 -7.37 18.39
N ASN A 717 23.65 -6.37 18.97
CA ASN A 717 23.50 -6.02 20.39
C ASN A 717 22.04 -5.73 20.74
N TYR A 718 21.34 -4.95 19.92
CA TYR A 718 19.93 -4.63 20.13
C TYR A 718 19.05 -5.87 20.24
N PHE A 719 19.15 -6.79 19.29
CA PHE A 719 18.32 -7.99 19.29
C PHE A 719 18.65 -8.94 20.44
N PHE A 720 19.91 -9.05 20.83
CA PHE A 720 20.27 -9.80 22.04
C PHE A 720 19.76 -9.14 23.32
N PHE A 721 19.76 -7.80 23.42
CA PHE A 721 19.16 -7.11 24.57
C PHE A 721 17.65 -7.34 24.66
N VAL A 722 16.94 -7.27 23.53
CA VAL A 722 15.50 -7.58 23.47
C VAL A 722 15.25 -9.03 23.89
N ALA A 723 16.03 -9.98 23.35
CA ALA A 723 15.88 -11.39 23.71
C ALA A 723 16.20 -11.66 25.19
N GLU A 724 17.19 -10.98 25.78
CA GLU A 724 17.47 -11.12 27.20
C GLU A 724 16.40 -10.50 28.09
N GLU A 725 15.82 -9.36 27.72
CA GLU A 725 14.64 -8.83 28.42
C GLU A 725 13.48 -9.83 28.38
N VAL A 726 13.25 -10.49 27.23
CA VAL A 726 12.25 -11.57 27.12
C VAL A 726 12.55 -12.70 28.12
N ARG A 727 13.81 -13.15 28.20
CA ARG A 727 14.20 -14.23 29.13
C ARG A 727 13.99 -13.84 30.59
N GLU A 728 14.36 -12.60 30.95
CA GLU A 728 14.13 -12.07 32.29
C GLU A 728 12.63 -12.06 32.64
N LEU A 729 11.77 -11.64 31.70
CA LEU A 729 10.32 -11.63 31.92
C LEU A 729 9.73 -13.05 31.99
N MET A 730 10.19 -13.97 31.13
CA MET A 730 9.82 -15.38 31.15
C MET A 730 10.17 -16.03 32.51
N ALA A 731 11.39 -15.77 32.99
CA ALA A 731 11.85 -16.22 34.30
C ALA A 731 10.94 -15.70 35.42
N GLN A 732 10.60 -14.41 35.39
CA GLN A 732 9.73 -13.76 36.39
C GLN A 732 8.32 -14.37 36.44
N ILE A 733 7.74 -14.73 35.30
CA ILE A 733 6.39 -15.32 35.24
C ILE A 733 6.37 -16.84 35.38
N GLY A 734 7.54 -17.48 35.47
CA GLY A 734 7.69 -18.91 35.70
C GLY A 734 7.65 -19.79 34.45
N ILE A 735 8.03 -19.26 33.28
CA ILE A 735 8.03 -19.97 31.99
C ILE A 735 9.46 -20.18 31.49
N ARG A 736 9.78 -21.41 31.04
CA ARG A 736 11.13 -21.80 30.58
C ARG A 736 11.30 -21.83 29.06
N LYS A 737 10.21 -22.11 28.34
CA LYS A 737 10.17 -22.23 26.88
C LYS A 737 9.25 -21.17 26.29
N PHE A 738 9.69 -20.54 25.21
CA PHE A 738 8.98 -19.47 24.51
C PHE A 738 7.67 -20.00 23.94
N ASP A 739 7.65 -21.24 23.42
CA ASP A 739 6.44 -21.86 22.89
C ASP A 739 5.32 -21.98 23.94
N ASP A 740 5.66 -22.05 25.24
CA ASP A 740 4.67 -22.10 26.32
C ASP A 740 3.98 -20.74 26.57
N LEU A 741 4.50 -19.65 25.98
CA LEU A 741 3.85 -18.33 25.98
C LEU A 741 2.73 -18.24 24.94
N ILE A 742 2.86 -18.95 23.82
CA ILE A 742 2.12 -18.62 22.61
C ILE A 742 0.62 -18.83 22.80
N GLY A 743 -0.16 -17.76 22.67
CA GLY A 743 -1.61 -17.78 22.81
C GLY A 743 -2.12 -17.93 24.26
N ARG A 744 -1.26 -17.69 25.26
CA ARG A 744 -1.62 -17.65 26.69
C ARG A 744 -2.18 -16.28 27.12
N ALA A 745 -3.20 -15.80 26.42
CA ALA A 745 -3.85 -14.52 26.74
C ALA A 745 -4.51 -14.50 28.14
N ASP A 746 -4.67 -15.66 28.79
CA ASP A 746 -5.07 -15.78 30.20
C ASP A 746 -4.04 -15.19 31.19
N LEU A 747 -2.79 -15.04 30.75
CA LEU A 747 -1.73 -14.40 31.52
C LEU A 747 -1.72 -12.87 31.37
N LEU A 748 -2.69 -12.31 30.64
CA LEU A 748 -2.88 -10.87 30.55
C LEU A 748 -4.04 -10.43 31.47
N ASP A 749 -3.89 -9.25 32.07
CA ASP A 749 -4.98 -8.52 32.71
C ASP A 749 -5.00 -7.07 32.27
N MET A 750 -6.10 -6.39 32.59
CA MET A 750 -6.16 -4.94 32.55
C MET A 750 -5.49 -4.35 33.80
N ARG A 751 -4.69 -3.31 33.60
CA ARG A 751 -4.10 -2.55 34.69
C ARG A 751 -5.15 -1.94 35.61
N LYS A 752 -4.92 -2.04 36.92
CA LYS A 752 -5.80 -1.42 37.93
C LYS A 752 -5.45 0.04 38.18
N GLY A 753 -6.45 0.84 38.58
CA GLY A 753 -6.24 2.24 39.01
C GLY A 753 -5.86 3.20 37.88
N ILE A 754 -6.54 3.11 36.73
CA ILE A 754 -6.32 4.04 35.61
C ILE A 754 -6.98 5.39 35.94
N ASP A 755 -6.16 6.41 36.19
CA ASP A 755 -6.65 7.76 36.54
C ASP A 755 -7.15 8.55 35.31
N HIS A 756 -6.68 8.22 34.11
CA HIS A 756 -7.00 8.96 32.88
C HIS A 756 -8.48 8.89 32.50
N TRP A 757 -9.12 10.06 32.42
CA TRP A 757 -10.58 10.19 32.34
C TRP A 757 -11.21 9.48 31.12
N LYS A 758 -10.55 9.48 29.95
CA LYS A 758 -11.04 8.75 28.76
C LYS A 758 -10.78 7.24 28.81
N ALA A 759 -9.76 6.81 29.56
CA ALA A 759 -9.31 5.42 29.56
C ALA A 759 -10.07 4.55 30.58
N LYS A 760 -10.89 5.15 31.45
CA LYS A 760 -11.69 4.44 32.47
C LYS A 760 -12.76 3.51 31.88
N GLY A 761 -13.19 3.77 30.64
CA GLY A 761 -14.21 2.98 29.95
C GLY A 761 -13.68 1.86 29.05
N LEU A 762 -12.35 1.67 28.98
CA LEU A 762 -11.75 0.66 28.11
C LEU A 762 -12.03 -0.74 28.65
N ASP A 763 -12.36 -1.68 27.75
CA ASP A 763 -12.50 -3.11 28.04
C ASP A 763 -11.69 -3.92 27.03
N TYR A 764 -10.87 -4.83 27.54
CA TYR A 764 -9.99 -5.73 26.78
C TYR A 764 -10.43 -7.19 26.82
N SER A 765 -11.58 -7.49 27.44
CA SER A 765 -12.12 -8.85 27.55
C SER A 765 -12.18 -9.60 26.20
N ARG A 766 -12.53 -8.90 25.12
CA ARG A 766 -12.57 -9.44 23.74
C ARG A 766 -11.17 -9.78 23.20
N ILE A 767 -10.16 -8.98 23.53
CA ILE A 767 -8.76 -9.23 23.13
C ILE A 767 -8.21 -10.45 23.87
N PHE A 768 -8.48 -10.56 25.17
CA PHE A 768 -7.97 -11.64 26.01
C PHE A 768 -8.76 -12.95 25.90
N TYR A 769 -9.86 -12.94 25.14
CA TYR A 769 -10.69 -14.11 24.95
C TYR A 769 -9.90 -15.28 24.36
N ARG A 770 -10.07 -16.46 24.95
CA ARG A 770 -9.50 -17.71 24.47
C ARG A 770 -10.62 -18.66 24.09
N PRO A 771 -10.68 -19.14 22.83
CA PRO A 771 -11.67 -20.13 22.43
C PRO A 771 -11.60 -21.40 23.29
N ALA A 772 -12.75 -21.84 23.81
CA ALA A 772 -12.86 -23.04 24.64
C ALA A 772 -12.85 -24.31 23.78
N LEU A 773 -11.65 -24.75 23.37
CA LEU A 773 -11.44 -25.95 22.54
C LEU A 773 -10.54 -26.99 23.25
N PRO A 774 -10.63 -28.28 22.89
CA PRO A 774 -9.78 -29.33 23.46
C PRO A 774 -8.29 -29.03 23.28
N ALA A 775 -7.46 -29.49 24.21
CA ALA A 775 -6.00 -29.30 24.16
C ALA A 775 -5.32 -29.90 22.92
N SER A 776 -6.00 -30.82 22.21
CA SER A 776 -5.55 -31.38 20.93
C SER A 776 -5.59 -30.37 19.78
N VAL A 777 -6.28 -29.24 19.92
CA VAL A 777 -6.27 -28.15 18.92
C VAL A 777 -5.05 -27.27 19.18
N GLY A 778 -4.13 -27.25 18.21
CA GLY A 778 -2.92 -26.43 18.27
C GLY A 778 -3.23 -24.95 18.43
N ARG A 779 -2.50 -24.27 19.33
CA ARG A 779 -2.56 -22.82 19.58
C ARG A 779 -1.35 -22.07 19.02
N LEU A 780 -0.35 -22.82 18.56
CA LEU A 780 0.87 -22.36 17.92
C LEU A 780 1.12 -23.22 16.67
N HIS A 781 2.09 -22.82 15.86
CA HIS A 781 2.45 -23.54 14.64
C HIS A 781 3.23 -24.83 14.96
N THR A 782 2.70 -25.99 14.57
CA THR A 782 3.32 -27.31 14.81
C THR A 782 3.42 -28.18 13.56
N ASP A 783 2.69 -27.85 12.50
CA ASP A 783 2.53 -28.67 11.30
C ASP A 783 2.98 -27.91 10.05
N SER A 784 3.33 -28.62 8.98
CA SER A 784 3.60 -28.03 7.67
C SER A 784 2.39 -28.13 6.73
N GLN A 785 2.34 -27.24 5.74
CA GLN A 785 1.32 -27.24 4.69
C GLN A 785 1.71 -28.19 3.54
N ASP A 786 0.76 -29.01 3.07
CA ASP A 786 0.89 -29.68 1.77
C ASP A 786 0.42 -28.74 0.64
N HIS A 787 1.39 -28.39 -0.21
CA HIS A 787 1.24 -27.51 -1.39
C HIS A 787 0.89 -28.26 -2.68
N GLY A 788 0.82 -29.60 -2.65
CA GLY A 788 0.43 -30.41 -3.81
C GLY A 788 1.46 -30.46 -4.95
N LEU A 789 2.72 -30.04 -4.69
CA LEU A 789 3.75 -29.90 -5.72
C LEU A 789 4.11 -31.22 -6.43
N ALA A 790 3.90 -32.37 -5.78
CA ALA A 790 4.12 -33.69 -6.38
C ALA A 790 3.25 -33.95 -7.63
N LYS A 791 2.14 -33.21 -7.80
CA LYS A 791 1.24 -33.32 -8.95
C LYS A 791 1.57 -32.32 -10.07
N ALA A 792 2.54 -31.43 -9.87
CA ALA A 792 2.92 -30.44 -10.87
C ALA A 792 3.53 -31.12 -12.10
N LEU A 793 3.11 -30.68 -13.30
CA LEU A 793 3.62 -31.18 -14.58
C LEU A 793 5.14 -30.98 -14.68
N ASP A 794 5.65 -29.92 -14.06
CA ASP A 794 7.08 -29.58 -14.03
C ASP A 794 7.97 -30.67 -13.45
N ASN A 795 7.50 -31.55 -12.57
CA ASN A 795 8.32 -32.68 -12.12
C ASN A 795 8.75 -33.55 -13.31
N ARG A 796 7.84 -33.75 -14.27
CA ARG A 796 8.14 -34.48 -15.51
C ARG A 796 9.01 -33.65 -16.46
N LEU A 797 8.79 -32.33 -16.53
CA LEU A 797 9.64 -31.46 -17.36
C LEU A 797 11.08 -31.45 -16.85
N ILE A 798 11.30 -31.33 -15.53
CA ILE A 798 12.63 -31.37 -14.91
C ILE A 798 13.31 -32.72 -15.19
N GLU A 799 12.60 -33.83 -15.04
CA GLU A 799 13.14 -35.16 -15.33
C GLU A 799 13.63 -35.26 -16.78
N LEU A 800 12.82 -34.81 -17.75
CA LEU A 800 13.15 -34.82 -19.17
C LEU A 800 14.25 -33.81 -19.53
N SER A 801 14.35 -32.71 -18.79
CA SER A 801 15.34 -31.64 -18.98
C SER A 801 16.64 -31.85 -18.21
N ALA A 802 16.81 -32.96 -17.47
CA ALA A 802 18.04 -33.24 -16.71
C ALA A 802 19.33 -33.09 -17.54
N PRO A 803 19.43 -33.57 -18.80
CA PRO A 803 20.60 -33.33 -19.65
C PRO A 803 20.94 -31.85 -19.86
N ALA A 804 19.92 -31.01 -20.06
CA ALA A 804 20.08 -29.56 -20.23
C ALA A 804 20.53 -28.90 -18.92
N ILE A 805 19.88 -29.23 -17.81
CA ILE A 805 20.17 -28.63 -16.50
C ILE A 805 21.56 -29.06 -16.01
N GLU A 806 21.99 -30.29 -16.25
CA GLU A 806 23.26 -30.81 -15.76
C GLU A 806 24.44 -30.41 -16.64
N ARG A 807 24.27 -30.50 -17.97
CA ARG A 807 25.37 -30.41 -18.94
C ARG A 807 25.20 -29.33 -20.01
N GLY A 808 24.06 -28.64 -20.05
CA GLY A 808 23.78 -27.62 -21.07
C GLY A 808 23.42 -28.19 -22.45
N GLU A 809 23.01 -29.45 -22.53
CA GLU A 809 22.58 -30.09 -23.78
C GLU A 809 21.21 -29.59 -24.24
N ARG A 810 20.98 -29.54 -25.56
CA ARG A 810 19.66 -29.19 -26.10
C ARG A 810 18.66 -30.33 -25.91
N VAL A 811 17.47 -30.02 -25.42
CA VAL A 811 16.38 -30.95 -25.12
C VAL A 811 15.08 -30.44 -25.76
N ALA A 812 14.35 -31.33 -26.44
CA ALA A 812 13.01 -31.08 -26.97
C ALA A 812 11.99 -32.01 -26.32
N ILE A 813 10.86 -31.47 -25.88
CA ILE A 813 9.78 -32.18 -25.16
C ILE A 813 8.45 -31.87 -25.86
N ASP A 814 7.61 -32.89 -26.06
CA ASP A 814 6.24 -32.74 -26.57
C ASP A 814 5.28 -33.48 -25.63
N LEU A 815 4.33 -32.75 -25.02
CA LEU A 815 3.38 -33.27 -24.03
C LEU A 815 2.00 -32.60 -24.14
N PRO A 816 0.91 -33.25 -23.69
CA PRO A 816 -0.39 -32.59 -23.57
C PRO A 816 -0.45 -31.65 -22.34
N VAL A 817 -1.31 -30.64 -22.41
CA VAL A 817 -1.62 -29.74 -21.28
C VAL A 817 -3.14 -29.55 -21.13
N ARG A 818 -3.61 -29.38 -19.89
CA ARG A 818 -5.00 -29.11 -19.55
C ARG A 818 -5.09 -27.96 -18.55
N ASN A 819 -6.26 -27.33 -18.43
CA ASN A 819 -6.45 -26.16 -17.56
C ASN A 819 -6.15 -26.43 -16.06
N ILE A 820 -6.14 -27.69 -15.63
CA ILE A 820 -5.73 -28.12 -14.29
C ILE A 820 -4.20 -28.03 -14.08
N ASN A 821 -3.42 -28.03 -15.16
CA ASN A 821 -1.97 -27.85 -15.15
C ASN A 821 -1.68 -26.36 -15.10
N ARG A 822 -1.51 -25.87 -13.87
CA ARG A 822 -1.22 -24.46 -13.57
C ARG A 822 0.28 -24.28 -13.39
N THR A 823 0.78 -23.08 -13.63
CA THR A 823 2.17 -22.70 -13.30
C THR A 823 3.22 -23.56 -14.04
N VAL A 824 2.91 -23.97 -15.27
CA VAL A 824 3.77 -24.87 -16.05
C VAL A 824 5.05 -24.16 -16.48
N GLY A 825 6.20 -24.81 -16.28
CA GLY A 825 7.54 -24.31 -16.63
C GLY A 825 8.23 -23.52 -15.52
N THR A 826 7.52 -23.13 -14.47
CA THR A 826 8.04 -22.30 -13.38
C THR A 826 9.00 -23.06 -12.47
N MET A 827 8.70 -24.30 -12.09
CA MET A 827 9.59 -25.09 -11.21
C MET A 827 10.83 -25.54 -11.97
N LEU A 828 10.68 -25.86 -13.26
CA LEU A 828 11.81 -26.06 -14.16
C LEU A 828 12.72 -24.81 -14.19
N SER A 829 12.12 -23.62 -14.30
CA SER A 829 12.86 -22.36 -14.32
C SER A 829 13.57 -22.07 -13.00
N GLY A 830 12.95 -22.40 -11.86
CA GLY A 830 13.60 -22.36 -10.55
C GLY A 830 14.85 -23.25 -10.48
N ALA A 831 14.78 -24.45 -11.04
CA ALA A 831 15.93 -25.37 -11.12
C ALA A 831 17.07 -24.82 -12.01
N VAL A 832 16.73 -24.19 -13.14
CA VAL A 832 17.70 -23.52 -14.02
C VAL A 832 18.35 -22.33 -13.28
N ALA A 833 17.55 -21.45 -12.69
CA ALA A 833 18.02 -20.24 -12.02
C ALA A 833 18.89 -20.55 -10.79
N LEU A 834 18.61 -21.63 -10.06
CA LEU A 834 19.44 -22.05 -8.92
C LEU A 834 20.87 -22.39 -9.33
N LYS A 835 21.07 -22.89 -10.55
CA LYS A 835 22.39 -23.31 -11.04
C LYS A 835 23.09 -22.23 -11.88
N TYR A 836 22.32 -21.51 -12.70
CA TYR A 836 22.86 -20.60 -13.71
C TYR A 836 22.54 -19.12 -13.45
N GLY A 837 21.83 -18.81 -12.37
CA GLY A 837 21.37 -17.45 -12.06
C GLY A 837 20.42 -16.91 -13.14
N HIS A 838 20.28 -15.59 -13.21
CA HIS A 838 19.46 -14.93 -14.23
C HIS A 838 20.05 -15.02 -15.65
N ALA A 839 21.36 -15.31 -15.78
CA ALA A 839 22.01 -15.56 -17.07
C ALA A 839 21.43 -16.82 -17.76
N GLY A 840 20.97 -17.80 -16.98
CA GLY A 840 20.27 -18.98 -17.47
C GLY A 840 21.09 -19.83 -18.45
N LEU A 841 20.40 -20.49 -19.36
CA LEU A 841 20.98 -21.33 -20.42
C LEU A 841 21.02 -20.59 -21.76
N PRO A 842 21.82 -21.05 -22.73
CA PRO A 842 21.70 -20.59 -24.11
C PRO A 842 20.26 -20.73 -24.63
N GLU A 843 19.90 -19.88 -25.58
CA GLU A 843 18.57 -19.85 -26.16
C GLU A 843 18.14 -21.19 -26.78
N ASP A 844 16.87 -21.55 -26.61
CA ASP A 844 16.27 -22.82 -27.06
C ASP A 844 17.01 -24.09 -26.56
N THR A 845 17.72 -24.01 -25.43
CA THR A 845 18.34 -25.20 -24.82
C THR A 845 17.27 -26.17 -24.33
N ILE A 846 16.17 -25.68 -23.77
CA ILE A 846 15.02 -26.51 -23.41
C ILE A 846 13.80 -26.01 -24.20
N HIS A 847 13.33 -26.80 -25.15
CA HIS A 847 12.15 -26.47 -25.96
C HIS A 847 11.00 -27.42 -25.62
N VAL A 848 9.96 -26.89 -25.00
CA VAL A 848 8.77 -27.66 -24.57
C VAL A 848 7.58 -27.24 -25.42
N LYS A 849 7.11 -28.15 -26.26
CA LYS A 849 5.86 -28.02 -26.98
C LYS A 849 4.73 -28.66 -26.18
N LEU A 850 3.63 -27.92 -26.03
CA LEU A 850 2.45 -28.34 -25.30
C LEU A 850 1.20 -28.19 -26.16
N SER A 851 0.28 -29.14 -26.09
CA SER A 851 -0.98 -29.10 -26.84
C SER A 851 -2.19 -29.20 -25.93
N GLY A 852 -3.13 -28.25 -26.05
CA GLY A 852 -4.35 -28.14 -25.26
C GLY A 852 -4.53 -26.76 -24.62
N THR A 853 -5.27 -26.72 -23.51
CA THR A 853 -5.55 -25.47 -22.77
C THR A 853 -4.64 -25.40 -21.55
N ALA A 854 -3.78 -24.40 -21.42
CA ALA A 854 -2.94 -24.22 -20.24
C ALA A 854 -3.72 -23.54 -19.09
N GLY A 855 -3.51 -23.99 -17.85
CA GLY A 855 -4.08 -23.33 -16.68
C GLY A 855 -3.45 -21.97 -16.37
N GLN A 856 -3.88 -21.36 -15.26
CA GLN A 856 -3.34 -20.08 -14.79
C GLN A 856 -1.80 -20.11 -14.68
N SER A 857 -1.17 -18.97 -14.94
CA SER A 857 0.27 -18.75 -14.74
C SER A 857 1.17 -19.62 -15.63
N PHE A 858 0.72 -19.95 -16.84
CA PHE A 858 1.55 -20.66 -17.82
C PHE A 858 2.85 -19.90 -18.12
N GLY A 859 4.01 -20.53 -17.93
CA GLY A 859 5.30 -19.89 -18.13
C GLY A 859 5.61 -18.77 -17.12
N ALA A 860 5.01 -18.80 -15.93
CA ALA A 860 5.37 -17.82 -14.90
C ALA A 860 6.85 -17.96 -14.50
N PHE A 861 7.56 -16.83 -14.40
CA PHE A 861 8.99 -16.77 -14.06
C PHE A 861 9.87 -17.64 -14.98
N LEU A 862 9.51 -17.76 -16.26
CA LEU A 862 10.25 -18.61 -17.21
C LEU A 862 11.69 -18.11 -17.39
N ALA A 863 12.66 -18.98 -17.11
CA ALA A 863 14.08 -18.65 -17.15
C ALA A 863 14.64 -18.62 -18.57
N ARG A 864 15.71 -17.84 -18.77
CA ARG A 864 16.45 -17.77 -20.03
C ARG A 864 16.94 -19.15 -20.48
N GLY A 865 16.74 -19.42 -21.77
CA GLY A 865 17.08 -20.70 -22.41
C GLY A 865 15.95 -21.74 -22.40
N VAL A 866 14.82 -21.42 -21.75
CA VAL A 866 13.59 -22.24 -21.80
C VAL A 866 12.59 -21.60 -22.76
N THR A 867 12.04 -22.41 -23.67
CA THR A 867 11.00 -22.04 -24.63
C THR A 867 9.77 -22.89 -24.40
N LEU A 868 8.61 -22.26 -24.23
CA LEU A 868 7.31 -22.92 -24.18
C LEU A 868 6.50 -22.59 -25.44
N ASP A 869 6.21 -23.59 -26.28
CA ASP A 869 5.35 -23.50 -27.47
C ASP A 869 3.99 -24.16 -27.18
N LEU A 870 2.96 -23.34 -26.95
CA LEU A 870 1.60 -23.77 -26.66
C LEU A 870 0.74 -23.74 -27.93
N VAL A 871 0.33 -24.93 -28.37
CA VAL A 871 -0.68 -25.14 -29.41
C VAL A 871 -2.05 -25.28 -28.74
N GLY A 872 -2.83 -24.21 -28.78
CA GLY A 872 -4.11 -24.07 -28.09
C GLY A 872 -4.26 -22.67 -27.48
N GLU A 873 -4.60 -22.61 -26.19
CA GLU A 873 -4.92 -21.36 -25.50
C GLU A 873 -4.42 -21.36 -24.05
N GLY A 874 -4.12 -20.18 -23.49
CA GLY A 874 -3.75 -19.99 -22.09
C GLY A 874 -4.83 -19.24 -21.32
N ASN A 875 -4.97 -19.52 -20.02
CA ASN A 875 -5.82 -18.71 -19.14
C ASN A 875 -5.07 -17.42 -18.72
N ASP A 876 -5.40 -16.83 -17.56
CA ASP A 876 -4.76 -15.63 -17.03
C ASP A 876 -3.28 -15.85 -16.66
N TYR A 877 -2.55 -14.74 -16.59
CA TYR A 877 -1.17 -14.68 -16.08
C TYR A 877 -0.12 -15.41 -16.93
N VAL A 878 -0.38 -15.66 -18.22
CA VAL A 878 0.64 -16.20 -19.12
C VAL A 878 1.88 -15.31 -19.09
N GLY A 879 3.07 -15.90 -18.86
CA GLY A 879 4.33 -15.15 -18.80
C GLY A 879 4.46 -14.20 -17.61
N LYS A 880 3.66 -14.37 -16.55
CA LYS A 880 3.79 -13.60 -15.30
C LYS A 880 5.24 -13.62 -14.78
N GLY A 881 5.83 -12.46 -14.57
CA GLY A 881 7.21 -12.32 -14.11
C GLY A 881 8.26 -12.95 -15.02
N LEU A 882 8.02 -13.00 -16.34
CA LEU A 882 8.95 -13.57 -17.32
C LEU A 882 10.40 -13.10 -17.06
N SER A 883 11.34 -14.04 -17.06
CA SER A 883 12.72 -13.85 -16.59
C SER A 883 13.75 -14.41 -17.60
N GLY A 884 13.51 -14.14 -18.88
CA GLY A 884 14.40 -14.37 -20.01
C GLY A 884 13.96 -15.49 -20.96
N GLY A 885 12.93 -16.26 -20.60
CA GLY A 885 12.40 -17.34 -21.44
C GLY A 885 11.59 -16.84 -22.64
N ARG A 886 11.23 -17.78 -23.54
CA ARG A 886 10.33 -17.54 -24.67
C ARG A 886 8.99 -18.24 -24.46
N ILE A 887 7.90 -17.54 -24.73
CA ILE A 887 6.55 -18.10 -24.78
C ILE A 887 5.97 -17.90 -26.19
N VAL A 888 5.39 -18.95 -26.74
CA VAL A 888 4.66 -18.91 -28.00
C VAL A 888 3.27 -19.50 -27.72
N VAL A 889 2.21 -18.79 -28.10
CA VAL A 889 0.83 -19.29 -28.01
C VAL A 889 0.17 -19.10 -29.36
N ARG A 890 -0.29 -20.20 -29.93
CA ARG A 890 -0.91 -20.22 -31.26
C ARG A 890 -2.10 -21.18 -31.30
N PRO A 891 -3.13 -20.87 -32.09
CA PRO A 891 -4.31 -21.72 -32.17
C PRO A 891 -3.94 -23.10 -32.71
N ASP A 892 -4.74 -24.09 -32.32
CA ASP A 892 -4.68 -25.41 -32.95
C ASP A 892 -5.03 -25.31 -34.44
N ALA A 893 -4.44 -26.17 -35.27
CA ALA A 893 -4.74 -26.21 -36.70
C ALA A 893 -6.21 -26.55 -37.00
N ASP A 894 -6.93 -27.13 -36.02
CA ASP A 894 -8.36 -27.40 -36.10
C ASP A 894 -9.26 -26.19 -35.77
N PHE A 895 -8.69 -25.09 -35.25
CA PHE A 895 -9.45 -23.85 -35.05
C PHE A 895 -9.89 -23.27 -36.41
N ARG A 896 -11.17 -22.91 -36.52
CA ARG A 896 -11.78 -22.38 -37.77
C ARG A 896 -12.13 -20.89 -37.70
N GLY A 897 -11.96 -20.25 -36.55
CA GLY A 897 -12.21 -18.81 -36.37
C GLY A 897 -11.03 -17.93 -36.83
N LYS A 898 -11.22 -16.61 -36.79
CA LYS A 898 -10.13 -15.65 -37.04
C LYS A 898 -9.38 -15.40 -35.74
N ALA A 899 -8.11 -15.79 -35.70
CA ALA A 899 -7.26 -15.65 -34.49
C ALA A 899 -7.23 -14.20 -33.97
N SER A 900 -7.06 -13.23 -34.87
CA SER A 900 -6.95 -11.80 -34.53
C SER A 900 -8.20 -11.15 -33.90
N THR A 901 -9.31 -11.89 -33.75
CA THR A 901 -10.54 -11.39 -33.10
C THR A 901 -11.07 -12.35 -32.05
N ASN A 902 -10.26 -13.35 -31.65
CA ASN A 902 -10.63 -14.34 -30.65
C ASN A 902 -9.58 -14.37 -29.54
N ILE A 903 -10.05 -14.55 -28.31
CA ILE A 903 -9.18 -14.60 -27.13
C ILE A 903 -8.33 -15.87 -27.19
N ILE A 904 -7.02 -15.71 -27.00
CA ILE A 904 -6.05 -16.81 -26.92
C ILE A 904 -5.32 -16.87 -25.56
N ALA A 905 -5.30 -15.76 -24.84
CA ALA A 905 -4.74 -15.63 -23.49
C ALA A 905 -5.66 -14.78 -22.61
N GLY A 906 -5.73 -15.09 -21.32
CA GLY A 906 -6.54 -14.34 -20.36
C GLY A 906 -5.96 -12.97 -19.99
N ASN A 907 -6.20 -12.56 -18.76
CA ASN A 907 -5.86 -11.25 -18.22
C ASN A 907 -4.46 -11.21 -17.59
N THR A 908 -3.93 -10.00 -17.38
CA THR A 908 -2.70 -9.75 -16.61
C THR A 908 -1.50 -10.57 -17.13
N VAL A 909 -1.49 -10.77 -18.44
CA VAL A 909 -0.42 -11.45 -19.17
C VAL A 909 0.85 -10.62 -19.07
N MET A 910 2.00 -11.30 -18.89
CA MET A 910 3.32 -10.69 -18.77
C MET A 910 3.47 -9.72 -17.58
N TYR A 911 2.64 -9.88 -16.54
CA TYR A 911 2.68 -9.01 -15.37
C TYR A 911 4.06 -8.95 -14.73
N GLY A 912 4.66 -7.75 -14.71
CA GLY A 912 5.94 -7.50 -14.05
C GLY A 912 7.16 -8.11 -14.75
N ALA A 913 7.05 -8.50 -16.02
CA ALA A 913 8.15 -9.16 -16.75
C ALA A 913 9.48 -8.35 -16.71
N ILE A 914 10.60 -9.05 -16.56
CA ILE A 914 11.97 -8.48 -16.44
C ILE A 914 13.02 -9.35 -17.18
N GLU A 915 12.59 -10.03 -18.24
CA GLU A 915 13.04 -9.92 -19.64
C GLU A 915 12.63 -11.20 -20.39
N GLY A 916 12.90 -11.34 -21.69
CA GLY A 916 12.42 -12.47 -22.50
C GLY A 916 11.30 -12.05 -23.43
N GLU A 917 10.67 -13.01 -24.10
CA GLU A 917 9.74 -12.69 -25.19
C GLU A 917 8.51 -13.58 -25.26
N ALA A 918 7.40 -13.00 -25.74
CA ALA A 918 6.13 -13.69 -25.86
C ALA A 918 5.41 -13.36 -27.18
N PHE A 919 4.94 -14.39 -27.89
CA PHE A 919 4.25 -14.26 -29.17
C PHE A 919 2.87 -14.90 -29.10
N PHE A 920 1.81 -14.13 -29.32
CA PHE A 920 0.42 -14.54 -29.17
C PHE A 920 -0.34 -14.36 -30.49
N ALA A 921 -0.64 -15.47 -31.19
CA ALA A 921 -1.47 -15.42 -32.39
C ALA A 921 -2.95 -15.37 -32.03
N GLY A 922 -3.38 -14.25 -31.45
CA GLY A 922 -4.75 -13.97 -31.05
C GLY A 922 -4.85 -12.79 -30.08
N VAL A 923 -6.04 -12.61 -29.49
CA VAL A 923 -6.33 -11.50 -28.57
C VAL A 923 -6.00 -11.89 -27.12
N ALA A 924 -5.33 -11.02 -26.38
CA ALA A 924 -5.17 -11.15 -24.93
C ALA A 924 -6.23 -10.33 -24.18
N GLY A 925 -6.54 -10.72 -22.95
CA GLY A 925 -7.52 -10.02 -22.11
C GLY A 925 -7.03 -8.68 -21.56
N GLU A 926 -7.61 -8.30 -20.44
CA GLU A 926 -7.38 -7.04 -19.73
C GLU A 926 -5.96 -6.97 -19.16
N ARG A 927 -5.40 -5.76 -19.02
CA ARG A 927 -4.10 -5.50 -18.36
C ARG A 927 -2.92 -6.27 -18.96
N PHE A 928 -2.94 -6.47 -20.27
CA PHE A 928 -1.82 -7.05 -21.01
C PHE A 928 -0.53 -6.22 -20.77
N CYS A 929 0.57 -6.88 -20.40
CA CYS A 929 1.85 -6.26 -20.10
C CYS A 929 1.80 -5.22 -18.97
N VAL A 930 0.86 -5.35 -18.02
CA VAL A 930 0.85 -4.50 -16.82
C VAL A 930 2.17 -4.61 -16.07
N ARG A 931 2.76 -3.48 -15.67
CA ARG A 931 4.07 -3.40 -15.02
C ARG A 931 5.23 -4.06 -15.80
N ASN A 932 5.10 -4.28 -17.11
CA ASN A 932 6.21 -4.81 -17.91
C ASN A 932 7.45 -3.90 -17.77
N SER A 933 8.58 -4.50 -17.44
CA SER A 933 9.82 -3.82 -17.10
C SER A 933 11.00 -4.28 -17.96
N GLY A 934 10.70 -4.91 -19.09
CA GLY A 934 11.74 -5.38 -20.01
C GLY A 934 11.25 -6.32 -21.12
N GLY A 935 10.25 -7.16 -20.82
CA GLY A 935 9.78 -8.18 -21.75
C GLY A 935 9.35 -7.63 -23.11
N THR A 936 9.60 -8.42 -24.15
CA THR A 936 9.14 -8.15 -25.52
C THR A 936 7.90 -8.96 -25.84
N ALA A 937 6.86 -8.35 -26.43
CA ALA A 937 5.65 -9.09 -26.78
C ALA A 937 5.06 -8.67 -28.13
N VAL A 938 4.51 -9.65 -28.86
CA VAL A 938 3.67 -9.42 -30.05
C VAL A 938 2.33 -10.12 -29.84
N VAL A 939 1.24 -9.39 -30.05
CA VAL A 939 -0.13 -9.86 -29.83
C VAL A 939 -1.07 -9.30 -30.90
N GLU A 940 -2.16 -9.98 -31.22
CA GLU A 940 -3.09 -9.58 -32.30
C GLU A 940 -4.29 -8.74 -31.82
N GLY A 941 -4.34 -8.41 -30.53
CA GLY A 941 -5.31 -7.50 -29.92
C GLY A 941 -5.27 -7.59 -28.39
N VAL A 942 -5.75 -6.58 -27.68
CA VAL A 942 -5.74 -6.54 -26.20
C VAL A 942 -7.01 -5.90 -25.65
N GLY A 943 -7.39 -6.28 -24.41
CA GLY A 943 -8.45 -5.62 -23.64
C GLY A 943 -8.07 -4.23 -23.10
N ASP A 944 -8.85 -3.71 -22.15
CA ASP A 944 -8.58 -2.44 -21.48
C ASP A 944 -7.29 -2.51 -20.64
N HIS A 945 -6.72 -1.34 -20.34
CA HIS A 945 -5.53 -1.16 -19.51
C HIS A 945 -4.26 -1.86 -20.07
N GLY A 946 -4.16 -2.05 -21.38
CA GLY A 946 -2.93 -2.54 -22.01
C GLY A 946 -1.73 -1.64 -21.69
N CYS A 947 -0.57 -2.25 -21.38
CA CYS A 947 0.68 -1.57 -21.01
C CYS A 947 0.58 -0.66 -19.77
N GLU A 948 -0.40 -0.87 -18.90
CA GLU A 948 -0.54 -0.09 -17.66
C GLU A 948 0.72 -0.21 -16.77
N TYR A 949 1.23 0.91 -16.27
CA TYR A 949 2.49 1.00 -15.50
C TYR A 949 3.74 0.38 -16.16
N MET A 950 3.77 0.20 -17.47
CA MET A 950 4.97 -0.33 -18.13
C MET A 950 6.17 0.63 -17.92
N THR A 951 7.31 0.07 -17.51
CA THR A 951 8.56 0.81 -17.21
C THR A 951 9.72 0.42 -18.12
N GLY A 952 9.56 -0.60 -18.96
CA GLY A 952 10.57 -1.07 -19.90
C GLY A 952 10.02 -2.15 -20.83
N GLY A 953 10.77 -2.48 -21.87
CA GLY A 953 10.43 -3.49 -22.88
C GLY A 953 9.77 -2.93 -24.13
N THR A 954 9.32 -3.85 -24.99
CA THR A 954 8.74 -3.54 -26.31
C THR A 954 7.47 -4.33 -26.55
N VAL A 955 6.36 -3.66 -26.83
CA VAL A 955 5.07 -4.32 -27.11
C VAL A 955 4.58 -3.96 -28.51
N VAL A 956 4.19 -4.94 -29.31
CA VAL A 956 3.57 -4.74 -30.62
C VAL A 956 2.17 -5.34 -30.61
N VAL A 957 1.16 -4.51 -30.92
CA VAL A 957 -0.25 -4.92 -31.01
C VAL A 957 -0.69 -4.84 -32.47
N LEU A 958 -1.02 -5.98 -33.08
CA LEU A 958 -1.38 -6.14 -34.50
C LEU A 958 -2.90 -6.07 -34.77
N GLY A 959 -3.64 -5.42 -33.87
CA GLY A 959 -5.09 -5.27 -33.93
C GLY A 959 -5.62 -4.30 -32.87
N GLU A 960 -6.89 -4.45 -32.50
CA GLU A 960 -7.59 -3.51 -31.61
C GLU A 960 -7.08 -3.54 -30.15
N THR A 961 -7.22 -2.40 -29.47
CA THR A 961 -6.91 -2.22 -28.04
C THR A 961 -8.17 -1.83 -27.26
N GLY A 962 -8.21 -2.12 -25.97
CA GLY A 962 -9.22 -1.56 -25.07
C GLY A 962 -8.89 -0.13 -24.62
N ARG A 963 -9.70 0.40 -23.71
CA ARG A 963 -9.61 1.74 -23.14
C ARG A 963 -8.44 1.86 -22.16
N ASN A 964 -8.04 3.10 -21.88
CA ASN A 964 -7.02 3.43 -20.88
C ASN A 964 -5.64 2.79 -21.14
N PHE A 965 -5.33 2.54 -22.41
CA PHE A 965 -4.02 2.01 -22.81
C PHE A 965 -2.89 2.94 -22.33
N ALA A 966 -1.77 2.36 -21.89
CA ALA A 966 -0.59 3.06 -21.39
C ALA A 966 -0.79 3.96 -20.16
N ALA A 967 -1.87 3.78 -19.39
CA ALA A 967 -2.04 4.51 -18.13
C ALA A 967 -0.89 4.21 -17.16
N GLY A 968 -0.21 5.26 -16.67
CA GLY A 968 0.94 5.09 -15.78
C GLY A 968 2.23 4.60 -16.47
N MET A 969 2.24 4.45 -17.80
CA MET A 969 3.42 3.99 -18.54
C MET A 969 4.53 5.04 -18.49
N SER A 970 5.67 4.68 -17.93
CA SER A 970 6.79 5.59 -17.67
C SER A 970 8.11 5.16 -18.34
N GLY A 971 8.13 4.01 -19.02
CA GLY A 971 9.30 3.54 -19.77
C GLY A 971 8.97 2.36 -20.70
N GLY A 972 9.85 2.11 -21.67
CA GLY A 972 9.61 1.17 -22.76
C GLY A 972 8.82 1.80 -23.92
N ILE A 973 8.52 1.01 -24.96
CA ILE A 973 7.79 1.47 -26.15
C ILE A 973 6.71 0.46 -26.51
N ALA A 974 5.55 0.96 -26.93
CA ALA A 974 4.51 0.16 -27.55
C ALA A 974 4.22 0.66 -28.97
N TYR A 975 3.95 -0.27 -29.90
CA TYR A 975 3.50 0.01 -31.26
C TYR A 975 2.12 -0.62 -31.44
N VAL A 976 1.15 0.20 -31.83
CA VAL A 976 -0.24 -0.22 -32.01
C VAL A 976 -0.64 -0.03 -33.45
N LEU A 977 -1.17 -1.07 -34.08
CA LEU A 977 -1.74 -0.98 -35.42
C LEU A 977 -3.14 -0.34 -35.34
N ASP A 978 -3.24 0.94 -35.69
CA ASP A 978 -4.49 1.71 -35.66
C ASP A 978 -5.09 1.84 -37.07
N GLU A 979 -5.86 0.83 -37.48
CA GLU A 979 -6.50 0.85 -38.80
C GLU A 979 -7.68 1.81 -38.91
N ALA A 980 -8.35 2.11 -37.79
CA ALA A 980 -9.53 2.96 -37.74
C ALA A 980 -9.18 4.45 -37.56
N GLY A 981 -7.98 4.75 -37.07
CA GLY A 981 -7.54 6.12 -36.76
C GLY A 981 -8.17 6.67 -35.48
N ASP A 982 -8.60 5.81 -34.55
CA ASP A 982 -9.32 6.18 -33.33
C ASP A 982 -8.60 5.77 -32.03
N PHE A 983 -7.37 5.25 -32.12
CA PHE A 983 -6.61 4.77 -30.96
C PHE A 983 -6.36 5.84 -29.90
N GLU A 984 -6.18 7.11 -30.30
CA GLU A 984 -5.98 8.22 -29.36
C GLU A 984 -7.11 8.32 -28.32
N SER A 985 -8.36 8.04 -28.71
CA SER A 985 -9.51 8.08 -27.81
C SER A 985 -9.50 6.96 -26.74
N ARG A 986 -8.72 5.91 -26.98
CA ARG A 986 -8.54 4.76 -26.09
C ARG A 986 -7.23 4.81 -25.30
N CYS A 987 -6.31 5.72 -25.63
CA CYS A 987 -5.02 5.89 -24.97
C CYS A 987 -5.09 6.90 -23.82
N ASN A 988 -4.43 6.61 -22.70
CA ASN A 988 -4.30 7.55 -21.60
C ASN A 988 -3.14 8.53 -21.84
N MET A 989 -3.49 9.74 -22.30
CA MET A 989 -2.52 10.77 -22.68
C MET A 989 -1.84 11.49 -21.50
N ALA A 990 -2.04 11.06 -20.24
CA ALA A 990 -1.48 11.75 -19.08
C ALA A 990 0.05 11.69 -18.99
N GLN A 991 0.68 10.64 -19.51
CA GLN A 991 2.13 10.41 -19.37
C GLN A 991 2.84 9.98 -20.67
N VAL A 992 2.09 9.79 -21.76
CA VAL A 992 2.62 9.32 -23.05
C VAL A 992 2.26 10.30 -24.16
N ALA A 993 3.02 10.22 -25.25
CA ALA A 993 2.74 10.85 -26.52
C ALA A 993 2.56 9.79 -27.61
N LEU A 994 1.74 10.10 -28.62
CA LEU A 994 1.53 9.28 -29.80
C LEU A 994 2.30 9.86 -30.98
N GLU A 995 3.03 9.03 -31.69
CA GLU A 995 3.86 9.43 -32.83
C GLU A 995 3.64 8.48 -34.02
N PRO A 996 3.69 8.99 -35.27
CA PRO A 996 3.74 8.13 -36.45
C PRO A 996 5.08 7.39 -36.51
N VAL A 997 5.11 6.22 -37.14
CA VAL A 997 6.34 5.50 -37.44
C VAL A 997 6.95 6.06 -38.72
N GLU A 998 8.15 6.65 -38.67
CA GLU A 998 8.86 7.22 -39.83
C GLU A 998 9.51 6.13 -40.72
N GLU A 999 9.88 6.50 -41.95
CA GLU A 999 10.48 5.55 -42.91
C GLU A 999 11.98 5.41 -42.60
N GLU A 1000 12.53 4.20 -42.66
CA GLU A 1000 13.93 3.90 -42.28
C GLU A 1000 14.95 4.82 -42.97
N ILE A 1001 14.69 5.25 -44.21
CA ILE A 1001 15.54 6.16 -44.98
C ILE A 1001 15.43 7.61 -44.51
N GLU A 1002 14.26 8.07 -44.06
CA GLU A 1002 14.08 9.41 -43.52
C GLU A 1002 14.62 9.51 -42.09
N ALA A 1003 14.36 8.49 -41.26
CA ALA A 1003 14.86 8.37 -39.89
C ALA A 1003 16.40 8.26 -39.80
N ARG A 1004 17.08 7.78 -40.86
CA ARG A 1004 18.55 7.72 -40.90
C ARG A 1004 19.22 9.00 -41.39
N LYS A 1005 18.51 9.88 -42.11
CA LYS A 1005 19.07 11.16 -42.61
C LYS A 1005 19.42 12.14 -41.49
N GLY A 1006 18.83 12.00 -40.29
CA GLY A 1006 19.18 12.79 -39.09
C GLY A 1006 20.33 12.21 -38.24
N SER A 1007 20.77 10.98 -38.52
CA SER A 1007 21.69 10.21 -37.66
C SER A 1007 23.16 10.21 -38.11
N GLU A 1008 23.46 10.66 -39.33
CA GLU A 1008 24.82 10.82 -39.82
C GLU A 1008 25.26 12.28 -39.66
N SER A 1009 26.28 12.50 -38.83
CA SER A 1009 26.91 13.79 -38.54
C SER A 1009 27.10 14.71 -39.77
N GLY A 1010 26.48 15.89 -39.76
CA GLY A 1010 26.77 17.01 -40.67
C GLY A 1010 25.83 18.22 -40.54
N ASP A 1011 26.40 19.34 -40.07
CA ASP A 1011 25.92 20.74 -39.97
C ASP A 1011 24.50 21.08 -40.46
N GLU A 1012 23.56 21.25 -39.53
CA GLU A 1012 22.96 22.54 -39.13
C GLU A 1012 21.74 22.30 -38.23
N LEU A 1013 21.73 22.97 -37.08
CA LEU A 1013 20.59 23.07 -36.17
C LEU A 1013 19.39 23.69 -36.89
N GLU A 1014 18.38 22.89 -37.21
CA GLU A 1014 16.97 23.32 -37.26
C GLU A 1014 16.03 22.09 -37.37
N SER A 1015 16.01 21.24 -36.34
CA SER A 1015 14.85 20.35 -36.13
C SER A 1015 13.89 21.05 -35.17
N HIS A 1016 12.63 21.22 -35.59
CA HIS A 1016 11.55 21.73 -34.76
C HIS A 1016 11.24 20.73 -33.63
N GLY A 1017 12.04 20.75 -32.56
CA GLY A 1017 11.71 20.14 -31.26
C GLY A 1017 11.57 18.62 -31.21
N ARG A 1018 11.93 17.87 -32.27
CA ARG A 1018 11.97 16.40 -32.27
C ARG A 1018 13.42 15.93 -32.26
N VAL A 1019 13.82 15.27 -31.17
CA VAL A 1019 15.05 14.48 -31.09
C VAL A 1019 14.67 13.06 -31.50
N GLU A 1020 15.26 12.54 -32.58
CA GLU A 1020 15.12 11.13 -32.96
C GLU A 1020 15.79 10.26 -31.89
N ILE A 1021 15.05 9.28 -31.37
CA ILE A 1021 15.51 8.40 -30.30
C ILE A 1021 15.37 6.96 -30.78
N ASP A 1022 16.49 6.35 -31.15
CA ASP A 1022 16.59 4.95 -31.56
C ASP A 1022 16.45 4.02 -30.35
N HIS A 1023 15.27 3.43 -30.19
CA HIS A 1023 15.06 2.35 -29.22
C HIS A 1023 15.81 1.10 -29.67
N LEU A 1024 16.44 0.38 -28.74
CA LEU A 1024 17.33 -0.76 -29.07
C LEU A 1024 18.45 -0.44 -30.09
N GLY A 1025 18.75 0.84 -30.35
CA GLY A 1025 19.71 1.24 -31.39
C GLY A 1025 19.26 0.94 -32.81
N MET A 1026 17.95 0.82 -33.05
CA MET A 1026 17.36 0.55 -34.35
C MET A 1026 16.23 1.54 -34.64
N ALA A 1027 15.99 1.82 -35.92
CA ALA A 1027 14.82 2.58 -36.36
C ALA A 1027 13.53 1.81 -36.01
N ASP A 1028 12.47 2.55 -35.65
CA ASP A 1028 11.18 1.98 -35.23
C ASP A 1028 10.61 0.99 -36.28
N GLU A 1029 10.70 1.34 -37.57
CA GLU A 1029 10.25 0.47 -38.67
C GLU A 1029 10.94 -0.91 -38.63
N ALA A 1030 12.26 -0.94 -38.43
CA ALA A 1030 13.04 -2.17 -38.40
C ALA A 1030 12.70 -3.03 -37.18
N ILE A 1031 12.41 -2.40 -36.03
CA ILE A 1031 11.97 -3.09 -34.81
C ILE A 1031 10.64 -3.79 -35.05
N ILE A 1032 9.64 -3.04 -35.54
CA ILE A 1032 8.29 -3.59 -35.76
C ILE A 1032 8.37 -4.73 -36.78
N LYS A 1033 9.04 -4.51 -37.92
CA LYS A 1033 9.16 -5.52 -38.97
C LYS A 1033 9.82 -6.79 -38.47
N SER A 1034 10.93 -6.67 -37.73
CA SER A 1034 11.62 -7.83 -37.16
C SER A 1034 10.74 -8.59 -36.16
N LEU A 1035 10.01 -7.88 -35.29
CA LEU A 1035 9.11 -8.53 -34.33
C LEU A 1035 7.94 -9.23 -35.00
N VAL A 1036 7.38 -8.65 -36.08
CA VAL A 1036 6.30 -9.29 -36.85
C VAL A 1036 6.83 -10.51 -37.63
N GLU A 1037 8.02 -10.44 -38.23
CA GLU A 1037 8.67 -11.60 -38.88
C GLU A 1037 8.88 -12.75 -37.89
N ARG A 1038 9.33 -12.44 -36.67
CA ARG A 1038 9.49 -13.44 -35.60
C ARG A 1038 8.15 -13.98 -35.13
N HIS A 1039 7.14 -13.12 -34.98
CA HIS A 1039 5.77 -13.53 -34.66
C HIS A 1039 5.25 -14.53 -35.67
N VAL A 1040 5.37 -14.25 -36.97
CA VAL A 1040 4.97 -15.17 -38.06
C VAL A 1040 5.78 -16.46 -38.01
N ARG A 1041 7.11 -16.38 -37.84
CA ARG A 1041 7.99 -17.55 -37.76
C ARG A 1041 7.60 -18.50 -36.62
N PHE A 1042 7.27 -17.96 -35.44
CA PHE A 1042 6.98 -18.78 -34.28
C PHE A 1042 5.53 -19.25 -34.20
N THR A 1043 4.59 -18.41 -34.62
CA THR A 1043 3.15 -18.69 -34.43
C THR A 1043 2.45 -19.20 -35.69
N GLY A 1044 3.02 -18.97 -36.88
CA GLY A 1044 2.31 -19.17 -38.14
C GLY A 1044 1.17 -18.16 -38.36
N SER A 1045 1.21 -17.02 -37.67
CA SER A 1045 0.16 -16.01 -37.69
C SER A 1045 -0.17 -15.52 -39.12
N ALA A 1046 -1.41 -15.76 -39.55
CA ALA A 1046 -1.93 -15.24 -40.82
C ALA A 1046 -1.98 -13.70 -40.84
N ARG A 1047 -2.29 -13.07 -39.71
CA ARG A 1047 -2.38 -11.60 -39.57
C ARG A 1047 -1.03 -10.94 -39.76
N GLY A 1048 0.00 -11.42 -39.08
CA GLY A 1048 1.38 -10.98 -39.27
C GLY A 1048 1.87 -11.20 -40.71
N ALA A 1049 1.53 -12.32 -41.35
CA ALA A 1049 1.91 -12.57 -42.75
C ALA A 1049 1.27 -11.54 -43.70
N GLU A 1050 -0.02 -11.27 -43.54
CA GLU A 1050 -0.75 -10.23 -44.28
C GLU A 1050 -0.08 -8.85 -44.14
N ILE A 1051 0.32 -8.48 -42.92
CA ILE A 1051 0.98 -7.21 -42.62
C ILE A 1051 2.34 -7.12 -43.33
N LEU A 1052 3.14 -8.20 -43.31
CA LEU A 1052 4.45 -8.23 -43.96
C LEU A 1052 4.35 -8.19 -45.49
N GLU A 1053 3.35 -8.86 -46.06
CA GLU A 1053 3.08 -8.85 -47.51
C GLU A 1053 2.67 -7.45 -48.01
N ASN A 1054 1.98 -6.67 -47.17
CA ASN A 1054 1.47 -5.34 -47.48
C ASN A 1054 2.12 -4.24 -46.63
N TRP A 1055 3.42 -4.39 -46.33
CA TRP A 1055 4.12 -3.57 -45.34
C TRP A 1055 4.04 -2.06 -45.59
N SER A 1056 4.14 -1.62 -46.85
CA SER A 1056 4.05 -0.20 -47.22
C SER A 1056 2.76 0.46 -46.73
N ASP A 1057 1.66 -0.29 -46.77
CA ASP A 1057 0.32 0.22 -46.44
C ASP A 1057 0.06 0.14 -44.93
N TYR A 1058 0.56 -0.91 -44.29
CA TYR A 1058 0.40 -1.11 -42.84
C TYR A 1058 1.36 -0.27 -42.01
N ARG A 1059 2.59 0.01 -42.47
CA ARG A 1059 3.56 0.84 -41.75
C ARG A 1059 2.96 2.18 -41.32
N ASN A 1060 2.28 2.86 -42.25
CA ASN A 1060 1.68 4.18 -42.02
C ASN A 1060 0.51 4.17 -41.04
N LYS A 1061 0.02 2.99 -40.65
CA LYS A 1061 -1.08 2.80 -39.67
C LYS A 1061 -0.56 2.44 -38.28
N PHE A 1062 0.74 2.20 -38.11
CA PHE A 1062 1.30 2.00 -36.78
C PHE A 1062 1.45 3.33 -36.05
N VAL A 1063 1.01 3.33 -34.79
CA VAL A 1063 1.19 4.42 -33.84
C VAL A 1063 2.20 3.99 -32.78
N LYS A 1064 3.25 4.77 -32.62
CA LYS A 1064 4.24 4.64 -31.54
C LYS A 1064 3.71 5.34 -30.28
N VAL A 1065 3.71 4.62 -29.17
CA VAL A 1065 3.39 5.12 -27.83
C VAL A 1065 4.69 5.30 -27.07
N LEU A 1066 5.07 6.56 -26.80
CA LEU A 1066 6.32 6.91 -26.15
C LEU A 1066 6.08 7.69 -24.84
N PRO A 1067 6.55 7.20 -23.69
CA PRO A 1067 6.44 7.95 -22.43
C PRO A 1067 7.29 9.22 -22.40
N ASN A 1068 6.72 10.30 -21.88
CA ASN A 1068 7.36 11.62 -21.83
C ASN A 1068 8.63 11.63 -20.97
N GLU A 1069 8.59 10.95 -19.81
CA GLU A 1069 9.74 10.84 -18.91
C GLU A 1069 10.86 9.98 -19.51
N TYR A 1070 10.50 8.90 -20.20
CA TYR A 1070 11.47 8.05 -20.89
C TYR A 1070 12.19 8.80 -22.01
N ARG A 1071 11.43 9.59 -22.80
CA ARG A 1071 11.99 10.52 -23.79
C ARG A 1071 13.01 11.46 -23.16
N ARG A 1072 12.66 12.12 -22.04
CA ARG A 1072 13.57 13.04 -21.35
C ARG A 1072 14.91 12.36 -21.02
N VAL A 1073 14.85 11.16 -20.44
CA VAL A 1073 16.05 10.43 -20.04
C VAL A 1073 16.89 9.98 -21.24
N LEU A 1074 16.26 9.52 -22.32
CA LEU A 1074 16.99 9.14 -23.54
C LEU A 1074 17.70 10.35 -24.17
N THR A 1075 17.05 11.53 -24.16
CA THR A 1075 17.68 12.78 -24.62
C THR A 1075 18.85 13.20 -23.72
N GLU A 1076 18.69 13.11 -22.40
CA GLU A 1076 19.77 13.41 -21.44
C GLU A 1076 20.98 12.47 -21.63
N LEU A 1077 20.72 11.16 -21.80
CA LEU A 1077 21.76 10.15 -22.05
C LEU A 1077 22.49 10.39 -23.38
N ALA A 1078 21.75 10.71 -24.45
CA ALA A 1078 22.35 11.03 -25.75
C ALA A 1078 23.26 12.27 -25.66
N ALA A 1079 22.80 13.33 -24.98
CA ALA A 1079 23.58 14.54 -24.75
C ALA A 1079 24.83 14.28 -23.88
N GLN A 1080 24.73 13.40 -22.89
CA GLN A 1080 25.88 13.03 -22.06
C GLN A 1080 26.91 12.22 -22.87
N LYS A 1081 26.46 11.24 -23.65
CA LYS A 1081 27.34 10.44 -24.53
C LYS A 1081 28.05 11.32 -25.56
N GLN A 1082 27.36 12.31 -26.11
CA GLN A 1082 27.95 13.31 -27.01
C GLN A 1082 29.04 14.12 -26.30
N LYS A 1083 28.80 14.60 -25.07
CA LYS A 1083 29.82 15.29 -24.27
C LYS A 1083 31.02 14.42 -23.92
N GLU A 1084 30.80 13.13 -23.64
CA GLU A 1084 31.87 12.17 -23.38
C GLU A 1084 32.71 11.89 -24.64
N LEU A 1085 32.06 11.82 -25.82
CA LEU A 1085 32.72 11.72 -27.12
C LEU A 1085 33.48 13.00 -27.51
N GLU A 1086 32.97 14.19 -27.15
CA GLU A 1086 33.65 15.46 -27.38
C GLU A 1086 34.82 15.71 -26.41
N ALA A 1087 34.80 15.06 -25.24
CA ALA A 1087 35.85 15.15 -24.23
C ALA A 1087 36.96 14.09 -24.40
N ALA A 1088 36.70 13.02 -25.15
CA ALA A 1088 37.65 11.96 -25.51
C ALA A 1088 38.40 12.29 -26.80
#